data_AF-V9ZDN1-F1
#
_entry.id   AF-V9ZDN1-F1
#
_cell.length_a   1.000
_cell.length_b   1.000
_cell.length_c   1.000
_cell.angle_alpha   90.00
_cell.angle_beta   90.00
_cell.angle_gamma   90.00
#
_symmetry.space_group_name_H-M   'P 1'
#
loop_
_entity.id
_entity.type
_entity.pdbx_description
1 polymer ?
#
loop_
_entity_poly.entity_id
_entity_poly.type
_entity_poly.pdbx_seq_one_letter_code
_entity_poly.pdbx_strand_id
1 'polypeptide(L)'
;QIQFEGFCRFIDQGLTEELYKFPKIEDTDQEIEFQLFVETYQLVEPLIKERDAVYESITYSSELYVSAGLIWKTSRDMQEQTIFLGNIPIMNSLGTSIVNGIYRIVINQILQSPGIYYRSELDHNGISVYTGTIISDWGGRLELEIDRKARIWARVSRKQKISILVLSSAMGSNLREILDNACYPEIFLSFLNDKEKKKIGSKENAILEFYQQFSCVGGDPVFSESLCKELQKKFFQQRCELGRIGRRNMNQRLNLDIPQNNTFLLPRDILAAADHLIGMRFGMGTLDDMNHLKNKRIRSVADLLQDQLGLALARLENVVRGTICGAIRHKLIPTPQNLVTSTPLTTTYESFFGLHPLSQVLDRTNPLTQIVHGRKLSYLGPGGLTGRTASFRIRDIHPSHYGRICPIDTSEGINVGLIGSLAIHARIGHWGSLESPFYEISERSKKVRMLYLSPSRDEYYMVAAGNSLALNQGIQEEQVVPARYRQEFLTIAWEQVHLRSIFPFQYFSIGASLIPFIEHNDANRALMSSNMQRQAVPLSRSEKCIVGTGLERQAALDSGVSAIAEHEGKIIYTDTDKIILSGNGDTLSIPLVMYERSNKNTCMHQKPQVQRGNCIKKGQILADGAATVGGELTLGKNLLVAYMPWEGYNSEDAVLISERLVYGDIYTSFHIRKYEIQTHVTSQGPERITNEIPHLEAYLLRNLDKNGIVMLGSWVETGDILVGKLTPQMAKESSYAPEDRLLRAILGIQVSTSKETCLKLPIGGRGRVIDVRWIQKKRGSSYNPEMIRVYISQ
;
A
#
# COMPACT_ATOMS: atom_id res chain seq x y z
N GLN A 1 4.34 12.49 -4.70
CA GLN A 1 4.43 12.11 -6.12
C GLN A 1 4.09 10.64 -6.37
N ILE A 2 4.89 9.65 -5.96
CA ILE A 2 4.66 8.22 -6.31
C ILE A 2 3.27 7.69 -5.94
N GLN A 3 2.78 8.01 -4.74
CA GLN A 3 1.43 7.65 -4.29
C GLN A 3 0.35 8.28 -5.19
N PHE A 4 0.49 9.58 -5.47
CA PHE A 4 -0.44 10.37 -6.26
C PHE A 4 -0.47 9.94 -7.74
N GLU A 5 0.70 9.81 -8.38
CA GLU A 5 0.81 9.32 -9.76
C GLU A 5 0.23 7.90 -9.91
N GLY A 6 0.45 7.04 -8.92
CA GLY A 6 -0.18 5.73 -8.86
C GLY A 6 -1.71 5.83 -8.80
N PHE A 7 -2.24 6.63 -7.88
CA PHE A 7 -3.68 6.80 -7.75
C PHE A 7 -4.33 7.43 -9.00
N CYS A 8 -3.72 8.47 -9.58
CA CYS A 8 -4.18 9.07 -10.84
C CYS A 8 -4.21 8.04 -11.96
N ARG A 9 -3.17 7.20 -12.09
CA ARG A 9 -3.15 6.12 -13.09
C ARG A 9 -4.30 5.12 -12.89
N PHE A 10 -4.67 4.82 -11.65
CA PHE A 10 -5.83 3.99 -11.38
C PHE A 10 -7.14 4.66 -11.80
N ILE A 11 -7.33 5.94 -11.50
CA ILE A 11 -8.53 6.67 -11.89
C ILE A 11 -8.63 6.82 -13.41
N ASP A 12 -7.55 7.26 -14.06
CA ASP A 12 -7.54 7.62 -15.49
C ASP A 12 -7.53 6.39 -16.41
N GLN A 13 -6.89 5.30 -16.01
CA GLN A 13 -6.69 4.11 -16.86
C GLN A 13 -7.22 2.83 -16.21
N GLY A 14 -6.85 2.57 -14.94
CA GLY A 14 -7.15 1.30 -14.26
C GLY A 14 -8.65 1.02 -14.11
N LEU A 15 -9.45 2.03 -13.75
CA LEU A 15 -10.91 1.92 -13.65
C LEU A 15 -11.51 1.49 -14.98
N THR A 16 -11.15 2.20 -16.05
CA THR A 16 -11.65 1.95 -17.40
C THR A 16 -11.22 0.57 -17.91
N GLU A 17 -9.97 0.17 -17.71
CA GLU A 17 -9.47 -1.15 -18.12
C GLU A 17 -10.23 -2.30 -17.45
N GLU A 18 -10.52 -2.21 -16.14
CA GLU A 18 -11.28 -3.26 -15.43
C GLU A 18 -12.76 -3.28 -15.81
N LEU A 19 -13.37 -2.11 -16.02
CA LEU A 19 -14.76 -2.03 -16.49
C LEU A 19 -14.92 -2.63 -17.89
N TYR A 20 -13.96 -2.44 -18.80
CA TYR A 20 -13.98 -3.08 -20.12
C TYR A 20 -13.81 -4.60 -20.07
N LYS A 21 -13.18 -5.14 -19.02
CA LYS A 21 -13.09 -6.60 -18.81
C LYS A 21 -14.40 -7.21 -18.33
N PHE A 22 -15.35 -6.40 -17.86
CA PHE A 22 -16.64 -6.91 -17.39
C PHE A 22 -17.40 -7.59 -18.55
N PRO A 23 -17.74 -8.87 -18.44
CA PRO A 23 -18.34 -9.61 -19.54
C PRO A 23 -19.78 -9.17 -19.78
N LYS A 24 -20.24 -9.36 -21.02
CA LYS A 24 -21.67 -9.35 -21.33
C LYS A 24 -22.32 -10.57 -20.67
N ILE A 25 -23.34 -10.34 -19.86
CA ILE A 25 -24.00 -11.40 -19.09
C ILE A 25 -25.28 -11.77 -19.83
N GLU A 26 -25.32 -12.99 -20.35
CA GLU A 26 -26.50 -13.57 -20.98
C GLU A 26 -27.19 -14.57 -20.03
N ASP A 27 -28.51 -14.67 -20.16
CA ASP A 27 -29.26 -15.73 -19.50
C ASP A 27 -29.02 -17.12 -20.12
N THR A 28 -29.36 -18.19 -19.38
CA THR A 28 -29.35 -19.58 -19.85
C THR A 28 -30.11 -19.79 -21.15
N ASP A 29 -31.24 -19.09 -21.34
CA ASP A 29 -32.06 -19.21 -22.55
C ASP A 29 -31.67 -18.15 -23.62
N GLN A 30 -30.61 -17.36 -23.37
CA GLN A 30 -30.11 -16.27 -24.23
C GLN A 30 -31.14 -15.18 -24.59
N GLU A 31 -32.24 -15.05 -23.84
CA GLU A 31 -33.29 -14.06 -24.12
C GLU A 31 -32.92 -12.64 -23.69
N ILE A 32 -32.15 -12.52 -22.60
CA ILE A 32 -31.77 -11.26 -21.97
C ILE A 32 -30.24 -11.13 -21.93
N GLU A 33 -29.73 -9.97 -22.34
CA GLU A 33 -28.33 -9.59 -22.26
C GLU A 33 -28.17 -8.34 -21.38
N PHE A 34 -27.29 -8.42 -20.38
CA PHE A 34 -26.88 -7.30 -19.54
C PHE A 34 -25.46 -6.86 -19.92
N GLN A 35 -25.26 -5.57 -20.12
CA GLN A 35 -23.94 -4.98 -20.40
C GLN A 35 -23.75 -3.64 -19.69
N LEU A 36 -22.50 -3.35 -19.32
CA LEU A 36 -22.09 -2.04 -18.81
C LEU A 36 -21.52 -1.20 -19.96
N PHE A 37 -21.97 0.05 -20.06
CA PHE A 37 -21.42 1.03 -21.01
C PHE A 37 -20.34 1.85 -20.30
N VAL A 38 -19.09 1.51 -20.58
CA VAL A 38 -17.93 2.07 -19.89
C VAL A 38 -17.69 3.54 -20.24
N GLU A 39 -18.06 3.98 -21.44
CA GLU A 39 -17.78 5.33 -21.95
C GLU A 39 -18.49 6.45 -21.15
N THR A 40 -19.49 6.10 -20.33
CA THR A 40 -20.32 7.05 -19.57
C THR A 40 -20.11 6.99 -18.05
N TYR A 41 -18.99 6.41 -17.58
CA TYR A 41 -18.74 6.37 -16.13
C TYR A 41 -18.59 7.78 -15.54
N GLN A 42 -19.09 7.98 -14.32
CA GLN A 42 -19.03 9.25 -13.59
C GLN A 42 -18.59 8.99 -12.15
N LEU A 43 -17.61 9.79 -11.70
CA LEU A 43 -17.18 9.85 -10.30
C LEU A 43 -17.68 11.15 -9.70
N VAL A 44 -18.48 11.06 -8.63
CA VAL A 44 -19.04 12.22 -7.95
C VAL A 44 -18.09 12.71 -6.86
N GLU A 45 -17.90 14.03 -6.79
CA GLU A 45 -17.10 14.65 -5.74
C GLU A 45 -17.73 14.38 -4.35
N PRO A 46 -16.93 13.98 -3.34
CA PRO A 46 -17.46 13.74 -2.01
C PRO A 46 -18.15 14.97 -1.42
N LEU A 47 -19.36 14.80 -0.91
CA LEU A 47 -20.13 15.87 -0.27
C LEU A 47 -19.52 16.37 1.05
N ILE A 48 -18.68 15.55 1.68
CA ILE A 48 -18.15 15.77 3.03
C ILE A 48 -16.66 16.08 2.93
N LYS A 49 -16.17 17.03 3.71
CA LYS A 49 -14.74 17.39 3.74
C LYS A 49 -13.93 16.34 4.52
N GLU A 50 -12.64 16.26 4.23
CA GLU A 50 -11.72 15.32 4.90
C GLU A 50 -11.76 15.40 6.44
N ARG A 51 -11.78 16.62 6.99
CA ARG A 51 -11.83 16.83 8.45
C ARG A 51 -13.10 16.24 9.05
N ASP A 52 -14.24 16.49 8.42
CA ASP A 52 -15.54 15.99 8.87
C ASP A 52 -15.59 14.45 8.77
N ALA A 53 -14.98 13.87 7.74
CA ALA A 53 -14.87 12.41 7.61
C ALA A 53 -14.10 11.77 8.79
N VAL A 54 -13.03 12.41 9.26
CA VAL A 54 -12.29 12.00 10.46
C VAL A 54 -13.15 12.12 11.72
N TYR A 55 -13.82 13.26 11.90
CA TYR A 55 -14.66 13.52 13.07
C TYR A 55 -15.87 12.59 13.16
N GLU A 56 -16.54 12.30 12.05
CA GLU A 56 -17.72 11.42 11.99
C GLU A 56 -17.37 9.92 11.91
N SER A 57 -16.08 9.59 11.74
CA SER A 57 -15.60 8.23 11.49
C SER A 57 -16.28 7.55 10.30
N ILE A 58 -16.37 8.30 9.21
CA ILE A 58 -16.81 7.80 7.92
C ILE A 58 -15.62 7.68 6.97
N THR A 59 -15.83 7.03 5.84
CA THR A 59 -14.82 6.90 4.79
C THR A 59 -14.97 8.07 3.81
N TYR A 60 -13.85 8.70 3.47
CA TYR A 60 -13.83 9.72 2.43
C TYR A 60 -13.78 9.03 1.05
N SER A 61 -14.91 9.00 0.36
CA SER A 61 -15.09 8.23 -0.87
C SER A 61 -15.89 8.96 -1.94
N SER A 62 -15.61 8.67 -3.20
CA SER A 62 -16.38 9.07 -4.38
C SER A 62 -17.45 8.03 -4.67
N GLU A 63 -18.61 8.49 -5.12
CA GLU A 63 -19.65 7.60 -5.66
C GLU A 63 -19.36 7.30 -7.14
N LEU A 64 -19.33 6.01 -7.51
CA LEU A 64 -19.13 5.56 -8.90
C LEU A 64 -20.46 5.22 -9.56
N TYR A 65 -20.75 5.91 -10.65
CA TYR A 65 -21.91 5.67 -11.52
C TYR A 65 -21.46 5.19 -12.89
N VAL A 66 -22.20 4.25 -13.48
CA VAL A 66 -21.96 3.70 -14.83
C VAL A 66 -23.30 3.47 -15.52
N SER A 67 -23.41 3.72 -16.83
CA SER A 67 -24.62 3.31 -17.56
C SER A 67 -24.66 1.79 -17.74
N ALA A 68 -25.80 1.17 -17.47
CA ALA A 68 -26.03 -0.24 -17.72
C ALA A 68 -27.23 -0.42 -18.67
N GLY A 69 -27.07 -1.34 -19.62
CA GLY A 69 -28.09 -1.71 -20.59
C GLY A 69 -28.60 -3.12 -20.35
N LEU A 70 -29.93 -3.26 -20.40
CA LEU A 70 -30.60 -4.54 -20.52
C LEU A 70 -31.22 -4.64 -21.92
N ILE A 71 -30.81 -5.65 -22.68
CA ILE A 71 -31.25 -5.89 -24.05
C ILE A 71 -32.08 -7.18 -24.09
N TRP A 72 -33.31 -7.10 -24.58
CA TRP A 72 -34.14 -8.27 -24.87
C TRP A 72 -33.91 -8.69 -26.32
N LYS A 73 -33.27 -9.84 -26.54
CA LYS A 73 -32.94 -10.31 -27.89
C LYS A 73 -34.18 -10.65 -28.71
N THR A 74 -35.29 -11.01 -28.06
CA THR A 74 -36.57 -11.35 -28.68
C THR A 74 -37.31 -10.13 -29.25
N SER A 75 -37.28 -8.97 -28.59
CA SER A 75 -37.96 -7.75 -29.04
C SER A 75 -37.03 -6.69 -29.64
N ARG A 76 -35.71 -6.82 -29.48
CA ARG A 76 -34.70 -5.77 -29.76
C ARG A 76 -34.87 -4.49 -28.96
N ASP A 77 -35.65 -4.51 -27.87
CA ASP A 77 -35.75 -3.38 -26.97
C ASP A 77 -34.52 -3.31 -26.06
N MET A 78 -34.06 -2.09 -25.81
CA MET A 78 -32.96 -1.79 -24.90
C MET A 78 -33.42 -0.79 -23.85
N GLN A 79 -33.21 -1.13 -22.58
CA GLN A 79 -33.35 -0.20 -21.47
C GLN A 79 -31.97 0.17 -20.94
N GLU A 80 -31.61 1.44 -21.06
CA GLU A 80 -30.40 2.00 -20.48
C GLU A 80 -30.72 2.84 -19.25
N GLN A 81 -29.95 2.64 -18.17
CA GLN A 81 -30.05 3.43 -16.95
C GLN A 81 -28.67 3.66 -16.36
N THR A 82 -28.42 4.86 -15.82
CA THR A 82 -27.23 5.14 -15.01
C THR A 82 -27.41 4.53 -13.62
N ILE A 83 -26.54 3.60 -13.26
CA ILE A 83 -26.61 2.84 -12.02
C ILE A 83 -25.44 3.17 -11.09
N PHE A 84 -25.69 3.11 -9.78
CA PHE A 84 -24.68 3.27 -8.75
C PHE A 84 -23.96 1.94 -8.49
N LEU A 85 -22.67 1.87 -8.78
CA LEU A 85 -21.85 0.67 -8.56
C LEU A 85 -21.27 0.57 -7.15
N GLY A 86 -21.07 1.71 -6.46
CA GLY A 86 -20.55 1.75 -5.09
C GLY A 86 -19.57 2.88 -4.84
N ASN A 87 -18.96 2.85 -3.66
CA ASN A 87 -18.06 3.89 -3.17
C ASN A 87 -16.60 3.51 -3.33
N ILE A 88 -15.80 4.39 -3.93
CA ILE A 88 -14.35 4.25 -4.06
C ILE A 88 -13.67 5.22 -3.08
N PRO A 89 -12.89 4.74 -2.09
CA PRO A 89 -12.11 5.61 -1.22
C PRO A 89 -11.13 6.47 -2.03
N ILE A 90 -11.16 7.79 -1.82
CA ILE A 90 -10.29 8.73 -2.55
C ILE A 90 -9.01 8.99 -1.77
N MET A 91 -7.93 9.27 -2.50
CA MET A 91 -6.68 9.77 -1.96
C MET A 91 -6.69 11.30 -1.84
N ASN A 92 -6.33 11.83 -0.67
CA ASN A 92 -6.19 13.26 -0.48
C ASN A 92 -4.89 13.83 -1.07
N SER A 93 -4.72 15.15 -0.99
CA SER A 93 -3.53 15.87 -1.50
C SER A 93 -2.21 15.40 -0.87
N LEU A 94 -2.25 14.80 0.32
CA LEU A 94 -1.09 14.24 1.02
C LEU A 94 -0.71 12.82 0.55
N GLY A 95 -1.49 12.21 -0.35
CA GLY A 95 -1.26 10.85 -0.81
C GLY A 95 -1.79 9.77 0.15
N THR A 96 -2.83 10.08 0.93
CA THR A 96 -3.39 9.21 1.98
C THR A 96 -4.89 9.03 1.81
N SER A 97 -5.45 7.93 2.29
CA SER A 97 -6.89 7.65 2.23
C SER A 97 -7.51 7.69 3.63
N ILE A 98 -8.71 8.23 3.78
CA ILE A 98 -9.42 8.29 5.06
C ILE A 98 -10.48 7.19 5.06
N VAL A 99 -10.32 6.20 5.93
CA VAL A 99 -11.25 5.06 6.04
C VAL A 99 -11.71 4.93 7.49
N ASN A 100 -13.02 4.97 7.72
CA ASN A 100 -13.62 5.01 9.06
C ASN A 100 -13.03 6.10 9.97
N GLY A 101 -12.74 7.27 9.38
CA GLY A 101 -12.09 8.41 10.03
C GLY A 101 -10.64 8.20 10.47
N ILE A 102 -9.94 7.21 9.91
CA ILE A 102 -8.53 6.97 10.18
C ILE A 102 -7.74 7.19 8.89
N TYR A 103 -6.68 8.01 8.97
CA TYR A 103 -5.72 8.16 7.87
C TYR A 103 -4.96 6.85 7.66
N ARG A 104 -5.03 6.32 6.45
CA ARG A 104 -4.35 5.11 5.99
C ARG A 104 -3.49 5.39 4.77
N ILE A 105 -2.51 4.55 4.56
CA ILE A 105 -1.62 4.59 3.41
C ILE A 105 -1.39 3.20 2.87
N VAL A 106 -1.37 3.08 1.54
CA VAL A 106 -1.12 1.82 0.86
C VAL A 106 0.36 1.76 0.48
N ILE A 107 1.05 0.76 1.02
CA ILE A 107 2.49 0.57 0.79
C ILE A 107 2.72 -0.17 -0.53
N ASN A 108 3.73 0.26 -1.29
CA ASN A 108 4.15 -0.39 -2.52
C ASN A 108 4.73 -1.77 -2.26
N GLN A 109 4.33 -2.78 -3.04
CA GLN A 109 4.78 -4.15 -2.88
C GLN A 109 5.81 -4.54 -3.94
N ILE A 110 6.89 -5.19 -3.54
CA ILE A 110 7.87 -5.78 -4.47
C ILE A 110 7.54 -7.27 -4.63
N LEU A 111 7.25 -7.68 -5.86
CA LEU A 111 6.98 -9.07 -6.24
C LEU A 111 7.97 -9.53 -7.32
N GLN A 112 8.05 -10.84 -7.52
CA GLN A 112 8.70 -11.36 -8.72
C GLN A 112 7.88 -10.94 -9.94
N SER A 113 8.55 -10.45 -10.99
CA SER A 113 7.85 -10.11 -12.24
C SER A 113 7.36 -11.40 -12.92
N PRO A 114 6.20 -11.39 -13.60
CA PRO A 114 5.78 -12.49 -14.45
C PRO A 114 6.77 -12.71 -15.60
N GLY A 115 6.91 -13.94 -16.05
CA GLY A 115 7.91 -14.34 -17.05
C GLY A 115 8.54 -15.69 -16.72
N ILE A 116 9.64 -16.02 -17.39
CA ILE A 116 10.41 -17.25 -17.19
C ILE A 116 11.79 -16.98 -16.59
N TYR A 117 12.20 -17.83 -15.65
CA TYR A 117 13.48 -17.73 -14.95
C TYR A 117 14.19 -19.07 -14.91
N TYR A 118 15.47 -19.09 -15.25
CA TYR A 118 16.29 -20.30 -15.23
C TYR A 118 17.24 -20.31 -14.03
N ARG A 119 17.28 -21.44 -13.32
CA ARG A 119 18.14 -21.66 -12.17
C ARG A 119 18.86 -22.99 -12.29
N SER A 120 19.98 -23.09 -11.58
CA SER A 120 20.71 -24.33 -11.35
C SER A 120 20.85 -24.55 -9.85
N GLU A 121 20.41 -25.70 -9.38
CA GLU A 121 20.56 -26.13 -7.98
C GLU A 121 21.34 -27.44 -7.94
N LEU A 122 22.22 -27.60 -6.95
CA LEU A 122 22.94 -28.86 -6.76
C LEU A 122 22.04 -29.84 -6.00
N ASP A 123 21.81 -31.02 -6.58
CA ASP A 123 21.14 -32.12 -5.90
C ASP A 123 22.01 -32.63 -4.73
N HIS A 124 21.44 -33.48 -3.85
CA HIS A 124 22.14 -34.09 -2.72
C HIS A 124 23.38 -34.89 -3.15
N ASN A 125 23.41 -35.33 -4.41
CA ASN A 125 24.53 -36.05 -5.03
C ASN A 125 25.55 -35.12 -5.72
N GLY A 126 25.42 -33.79 -5.60
CA GLY A 126 26.31 -32.80 -6.22
C GLY A 126 26.08 -32.59 -7.73
N ILE A 127 25.01 -33.14 -8.30
CA ILE A 127 24.67 -32.99 -9.72
C ILE A 127 23.81 -31.72 -9.91
N SER A 128 24.18 -30.87 -10.86
CA SER A 128 23.40 -29.68 -11.22
C SER A 128 22.06 -30.05 -11.86
N VAL A 129 20.97 -29.68 -11.20
CA VAL A 129 19.60 -29.76 -11.71
C VAL A 129 19.20 -28.39 -12.22
N TYR A 130 18.88 -28.33 -13.51
CA TYR A 130 18.41 -27.12 -14.16
C TYR A 130 16.90 -27.04 -14.11
N THR A 131 16.38 -25.91 -13.67
CA THR A 131 14.95 -25.64 -13.56
C THR A 131 14.58 -24.34 -14.26
N GLY A 132 13.48 -24.36 -15.03
CA GLY A 132 12.90 -23.18 -15.67
C GLY A 132 11.55 -22.88 -15.07
N THR A 133 11.41 -21.80 -14.30
CA THR A 133 10.15 -21.45 -13.62
C THR A 133 9.43 -20.36 -14.41
N ILE A 134 8.23 -20.68 -14.92
CA ILE A 134 7.29 -19.72 -15.50
C ILE A 134 6.39 -19.21 -14.38
N ILE A 135 6.26 -17.88 -14.28
CA ILE A 135 5.46 -17.19 -13.28
C ILE A 135 4.36 -16.38 -14.00
N SER A 136 3.11 -16.64 -13.62
CA SER A 136 1.93 -15.94 -14.13
C SER A 136 1.73 -14.58 -13.46
N ASP A 137 0.84 -13.76 -14.02
CA ASP A 137 0.49 -12.45 -13.48
C ASP A 137 -0.16 -12.54 -12.09
N TRP A 138 -0.92 -13.62 -11.88
CA TRP A 138 -1.55 -14.01 -10.61
C TRP A 138 -0.59 -14.68 -9.61
N GLY A 139 0.68 -14.90 -9.98
CA GLY A 139 1.69 -15.52 -9.14
C GLY A 139 1.68 -17.06 -9.12
N GLY A 140 0.87 -17.69 -9.98
CA GLY A 140 0.93 -19.12 -10.25
C GLY A 140 2.28 -19.50 -10.86
N ARG A 141 2.83 -20.64 -10.45
CA ARG A 141 4.13 -21.14 -10.91
C ARG A 141 3.96 -22.43 -11.71
N LEU A 142 4.72 -22.53 -12.80
CA LEU A 142 4.89 -23.73 -13.61
C LEU A 142 6.39 -23.98 -13.75
N GLU A 143 6.89 -25.05 -13.14
CA GLU A 143 8.32 -25.37 -13.12
C GLU A 143 8.63 -26.42 -14.17
N LEU A 144 9.59 -26.15 -15.05
CA LEU A 144 10.15 -27.10 -16.00
C LEU A 144 11.43 -27.68 -15.41
N GLU A 145 11.56 -28.99 -15.38
CA GLU A 145 12.73 -29.67 -14.83
C GLU A 145 13.24 -30.78 -15.75
N ILE A 146 14.56 -30.96 -15.80
CA ILE A 146 15.19 -32.09 -16.47
C ILE A 146 15.57 -33.15 -15.43
N ASP A 147 14.98 -34.33 -15.55
CA ASP A 147 15.31 -35.53 -14.76
C ASP A 147 16.66 -36.13 -15.19
N ARG A 148 17.22 -37.02 -14.37
CA ARG A 148 18.51 -37.68 -14.60
C ARG A 148 18.56 -38.44 -15.94
N LYS A 149 17.42 -38.97 -16.38
CA LYS A 149 17.26 -39.63 -17.69
C LYS A 149 17.07 -38.64 -18.87
N ALA A 150 17.42 -37.36 -18.71
CA ALA A 150 17.21 -36.30 -19.69
C ALA A 150 15.74 -36.03 -20.07
N ARG A 151 14.78 -36.46 -19.24
CA ARG A 151 13.35 -36.22 -19.45
C ARG A 151 12.92 -34.92 -18.79
N ILE A 152 12.19 -34.10 -19.52
CA ILE A 152 11.61 -32.81 -19.16
C ILE A 152 10.21 -33.00 -18.60
N TRP A 153 10.03 -32.50 -17.39
CA TRP A 153 8.77 -32.55 -16.66
C TRP A 153 8.28 -31.14 -16.39
N ALA A 154 6.99 -30.91 -16.58
CA ALA A 154 6.29 -29.75 -16.09
C ALA A 154 5.70 -30.07 -14.71
N ARG A 155 6.18 -29.41 -13.67
CA ARG A 155 5.62 -29.46 -12.34
C ARG A 155 4.64 -28.31 -12.15
N VAL A 156 3.38 -28.69 -11.93
CA VAL A 156 2.29 -27.74 -11.68
C VAL A 156 2.11 -27.52 -10.18
N SER A 157 2.20 -28.52 -9.32
CA SER A 157 2.08 -28.34 -7.87
C SER A 157 3.24 -29.00 -7.14
N ARG A 158 3.41 -28.75 -5.83
CA ARG A 158 4.47 -29.36 -5.01
C ARG A 158 4.48 -30.90 -5.04
N LYS A 159 3.47 -31.56 -5.62
CA LYS A 159 3.27 -33.01 -5.54
C LYS A 159 3.36 -33.75 -6.89
N GLN A 160 3.24 -33.11 -8.06
CA GLN A 160 3.02 -33.87 -9.31
C GLN A 160 3.82 -33.35 -10.52
N LYS A 161 4.47 -34.29 -11.22
CA LYS A 161 5.23 -34.08 -12.45
C LYS A 161 4.39 -34.56 -13.63
N ILE A 162 4.20 -33.68 -14.62
CA ILE A 162 3.46 -33.93 -15.86
C ILE A 162 4.48 -33.93 -17.00
N SER A 163 4.33 -34.86 -17.95
CA SER A 163 5.21 -34.86 -19.13
C SER A 163 5.00 -33.57 -19.94
N ILE A 164 6.09 -32.94 -20.38
CA ILE A 164 6.01 -31.72 -21.20
C ILE A 164 5.20 -31.94 -22.49
N LEU A 165 5.27 -33.16 -23.05
CA LEU A 165 4.52 -33.56 -24.24
C LEU A 165 3.01 -33.58 -23.98
N VAL A 166 2.58 -34.12 -22.83
CA VAL A 166 1.17 -34.14 -22.42
C VAL A 166 0.65 -32.72 -22.24
N LEU A 167 1.43 -31.85 -21.59
CA LEU A 167 1.05 -30.45 -21.39
C LEU A 167 0.92 -29.70 -22.73
N SER A 168 1.92 -29.79 -23.61
CA SER A 168 1.90 -29.12 -24.92
C SER A 168 0.75 -29.63 -25.80
N SER A 169 0.46 -30.94 -25.78
CA SER A 169 -0.66 -31.52 -26.52
C SER A 169 -2.02 -31.15 -25.93
N ALA A 170 -2.17 -31.10 -24.61
CA ALA A 170 -3.39 -30.61 -23.96
C ALA A 170 -3.66 -29.12 -24.29
N MET A 171 -2.61 -28.32 -24.52
CA MET A 171 -2.73 -26.94 -24.97
C MET A 171 -2.98 -26.78 -26.48
N GLY A 172 -2.96 -27.88 -27.24
CA GLY A 172 -3.40 -27.91 -28.63
C GLY A 172 -2.32 -28.18 -29.67
N SER A 173 -1.08 -28.51 -29.29
CA SER A 173 -0.03 -28.88 -30.26
C SER A 173 -0.03 -30.37 -30.59
N ASN A 174 0.09 -30.69 -31.88
CA ASN A 174 0.25 -32.07 -32.32
C ASN A 174 1.68 -32.57 -32.10
N LEU A 175 1.87 -33.88 -31.91
CA LEU A 175 3.20 -34.46 -31.69
C LEU A 175 4.17 -34.17 -32.86
N ARG A 176 3.65 -34.12 -34.09
CA ARG A 176 4.42 -33.75 -35.28
C ARG A 176 4.87 -32.28 -35.23
N GLU A 177 3.95 -31.37 -34.88
CA GLU A 177 4.26 -29.94 -34.72
C GLU A 177 5.27 -29.69 -33.58
N ILE A 178 5.20 -30.48 -32.50
CA ILE A 178 6.17 -30.40 -31.40
C ILE A 178 7.57 -30.76 -31.90
N LEU A 179 7.70 -31.86 -32.64
CA LEU A 179 9.00 -32.33 -33.16
C LEU A 179 9.56 -31.41 -34.25
N ASP A 180 8.70 -30.89 -35.13
CA ASP A 180 9.12 -30.01 -36.23
C ASP A 180 9.60 -28.63 -35.71
N ASN A 181 9.06 -28.16 -34.58
CA ASN A 181 9.40 -26.86 -34.00
C ASN A 181 10.44 -26.94 -32.86
N ALA A 182 10.79 -28.14 -32.37
CA ALA A 182 11.77 -28.31 -31.30
C ALA A 182 13.21 -28.19 -31.84
N CYS A 183 14.07 -27.48 -31.13
CA CYS A 183 15.50 -27.44 -31.47
C CYS A 183 16.23 -28.76 -31.20
N TYR A 184 15.73 -29.55 -30.24
CA TYR A 184 16.35 -30.83 -29.84
C TYR A 184 15.37 -32.01 -29.91
N PRO A 185 14.86 -32.38 -31.10
CA PRO A 185 13.80 -33.37 -31.26
C PRO A 185 14.20 -34.76 -30.74
N GLU A 186 15.49 -35.13 -30.79
CA GLU A 186 16.00 -36.41 -30.27
C GLU A 186 15.73 -36.58 -28.77
N ILE A 187 15.85 -35.49 -28.01
CA ILE A 187 15.58 -35.50 -26.57
C ILE A 187 14.09 -35.76 -26.37
N PHE A 188 13.20 -35.08 -27.10
CA PHE A 188 11.75 -35.30 -27.05
C PHE A 188 11.32 -36.70 -27.52
N LEU A 189 12.02 -37.31 -28.48
CA LEU A 189 11.79 -38.67 -28.92
C LEU A 189 12.18 -39.71 -27.85
N SER A 190 13.23 -39.44 -27.06
CA SER A 190 13.65 -40.34 -25.97
C SER A 190 12.62 -40.54 -24.86
N PHE A 191 11.58 -39.69 -24.82
CA PHE A 191 10.45 -39.83 -23.90
C PHE A 191 9.46 -40.89 -24.33
N LEU A 192 9.31 -41.13 -25.63
CA LEU A 192 8.16 -41.83 -26.17
C LEU A 192 8.30 -43.35 -26.07
N ASN A 193 7.64 -43.95 -25.06
CA ASN A 193 7.29 -45.37 -25.07
C ASN A 193 6.06 -45.63 -25.98
N ASP A 194 5.91 -46.83 -26.54
CA ASP A 194 4.76 -47.17 -27.42
C ASP A 194 3.39 -46.98 -26.75
N LYS A 195 3.32 -47.08 -25.41
CA LYS A 195 2.12 -46.76 -24.63
C LYS A 195 1.80 -45.26 -24.59
N GLU A 196 2.81 -44.39 -24.58
CA GLU A 196 2.63 -42.94 -24.51
C GLU A 196 2.29 -42.36 -25.89
N LYS A 197 2.85 -42.93 -26.97
CA LYS A 197 2.45 -42.59 -28.35
C LYS A 197 0.95 -42.76 -28.61
N LYS A 198 0.35 -43.83 -28.08
CA LYS A 198 -1.11 -44.08 -28.22
C LYS A 198 -1.98 -43.11 -27.43
N LYS A 199 -1.46 -42.56 -26.31
CA LYS A 199 -2.20 -41.63 -25.44
C LYS A 199 -2.17 -40.18 -25.95
N ILE A 200 -1.06 -39.77 -26.58
CA ILE A 200 -0.88 -38.41 -27.12
C ILE A 200 -1.54 -38.26 -28.51
N GLY A 201 -2.03 -39.34 -29.11
CA GLY A 201 -2.54 -39.36 -30.49
C GLY A 201 -3.77 -38.49 -30.77
N SER A 202 -4.60 -38.16 -29.77
CA SER A 202 -5.73 -37.24 -29.90
C SER A 202 -5.73 -36.15 -28.83
N LYS A 203 -6.21 -34.95 -29.20
CA LYS A 203 -6.26 -33.78 -28.30
C LYS A 203 -7.13 -34.03 -27.07
N GLU A 204 -8.25 -34.73 -27.24
CA GLU A 204 -9.17 -35.09 -26.15
C GLU A 204 -8.50 -36.03 -25.14
N ASN A 205 -7.75 -37.03 -25.61
CA ASN A 205 -7.01 -37.95 -24.75
C ASN A 205 -5.90 -37.23 -23.98
N ALA A 206 -5.21 -36.28 -24.62
CA ALA A 206 -4.19 -35.47 -23.96
C ALA A 206 -4.79 -34.58 -22.86
N ILE A 207 -5.96 -33.98 -23.08
CA ILE A 207 -6.68 -33.19 -22.07
C ILE A 207 -7.11 -34.08 -20.89
N LEU A 208 -7.61 -35.28 -21.17
CA LEU A 208 -8.00 -36.25 -20.13
C LEU A 208 -6.80 -36.71 -19.30
N GLU A 209 -5.71 -37.08 -19.96
CA GLU A 209 -4.48 -37.49 -19.26
C GLU A 209 -3.90 -36.33 -18.44
N PHE A 210 -3.91 -35.10 -18.98
CA PHE A 210 -3.54 -33.91 -18.23
C PHE A 210 -4.42 -33.71 -17.01
N TYR A 211 -5.75 -33.84 -17.14
CA TYR A 211 -6.67 -33.70 -16.03
C TYR A 211 -6.49 -34.76 -14.95
N GLN A 212 -6.33 -36.04 -15.34
CA GLN A 212 -6.03 -37.13 -14.40
C GLN A 212 -4.73 -36.85 -13.63
N GLN A 213 -3.69 -36.42 -14.34
CA GLN A 213 -2.40 -36.05 -13.75
C GLN A 213 -2.41 -34.69 -13.04
N PHE A 214 -3.44 -33.87 -13.16
CA PHE A 214 -3.54 -32.60 -12.44
C PHE A 214 -4.39 -32.74 -11.17
N SER A 215 -5.51 -33.45 -11.27
CA SER A 215 -6.53 -33.56 -10.22
C SER A 215 -6.33 -34.78 -9.29
N CYS A 216 -5.40 -35.69 -9.59
CA CYS A 216 -5.16 -36.92 -8.81
C CYS A 216 -6.44 -37.78 -8.59
N VAL A 217 -7.40 -37.73 -9.51
CA VAL A 217 -8.65 -38.50 -9.39
C VAL A 217 -8.40 -39.93 -9.85
N GLY A 218 -8.73 -40.92 -9.00
CA GLY A 218 -8.75 -42.33 -9.38
C GLY A 218 -10.04 -42.65 -10.16
N GLY A 219 -9.90 -43.05 -11.42
CA GLY A 219 -11.00 -43.41 -12.32
C GLY A 219 -10.68 -43.07 -13.78
N ASP A 220 -11.51 -43.54 -14.71
CA ASP A 220 -11.43 -43.21 -16.15
C ASP A 220 -12.39 -42.03 -16.46
N PRO A 221 -11.96 -40.76 -16.36
CA PRO A 221 -12.78 -39.62 -16.75
C PRO A 221 -13.15 -39.69 -18.24
N VAL A 222 -14.42 -39.40 -18.52
CA VAL A 222 -14.92 -39.21 -19.88
C VAL A 222 -14.77 -37.73 -20.24
N PHE A 223 -14.37 -37.44 -21.48
CA PHE A 223 -14.24 -36.07 -21.96
C PHE A 223 -15.60 -35.36 -21.89
N SER A 224 -15.63 -34.19 -21.25
CA SER A 224 -16.82 -33.36 -21.12
C SER A 224 -16.46 -31.88 -21.21
N GLU A 225 -17.40 -31.07 -21.70
CA GLU A 225 -17.21 -29.62 -21.80
C GLU A 225 -17.07 -28.96 -20.42
N SER A 226 -17.68 -29.54 -19.39
CA SER A 226 -17.55 -29.08 -18.00
C SER A 226 -16.12 -29.24 -17.46
N LEU A 227 -15.42 -30.31 -17.84
CA LEU A 227 -14.03 -30.57 -17.48
C LEU A 227 -13.10 -29.53 -18.12
N CYS A 228 -13.35 -29.17 -19.38
CA CYS A 228 -12.64 -28.06 -20.05
C CYS A 228 -12.84 -26.73 -19.33
N LYS A 229 -14.08 -26.39 -18.94
CA LYS A 229 -14.38 -25.18 -18.16
C LYS A 229 -13.68 -25.19 -16.80
N GLU A 230 -13.61 -26.34 -16.15
CA GLU A 230 -12.91 -26.52 -14.88
C GLU A 230 -11.40 -26.33 -15.03
N LEU A 231 -10.77 -26.93 -16.04
CA LEU A 231 -9.34 -26.73 -16.35
C LEU A 231 -9.03 -25.28 -16.69
N GLN A 232 -9.88 -24.63 -17.49
CA GLN A 232 -9.73 -23.22 -17.84
C GLN A 232 -9.69 -22.34 -16.59
N LYS A 233 -10.59 -22.58 -15.64
CA LYS A 233 -10.69 -21.82 -14.39
C LYS A 233 -9.58 -22.16 -13.38
N LYS A 234 -9.29 -23.46 -13.17
CA LYS A 234 -8.35 -23.91 -12.13
C LYS A 234 -6.89 -23.85 -12.54
N PHE A 235 -6.57 -24.15 -13.79
CA PHE A 235 -5.19 -24.22 -14.28
C PHE A 235 -4.83 -22.99 -15.12
N PHE A 236 -5.54 -22.76 -16.23
CA PHE A 236 -5.14 -21.77 -17.22
C PHE A 236 -5.19 -20.33 -16.70
N GLN A 237 -6.28 -19.94 -16.03
CA GLN A 237 -6.39 -18.59 -15.48
C GLN A 237 -5.33 -18.32 -14.41
N GLN A 238 -5.11 -19.24 -13.48
CA GLN A 238 -4.17 -19.02 -12.38
C GLN A 238 -2.69 -19.09 -12.81
N ARG A 239 -2.34 -19.94 -13.78
CA ARG A 239 -0.94 -20.32 -14.06
C ARG A 239 -0.45 -19.98 -15.46
N CYS A 240 -1.36 -19.82 -16.41
CA CYS A 240 -1.01 -19.53 -17.80
C CYS A 240 -1.29 -18.08 -18.20
N GLU A 241 -2.01 -17.30 -17.41
CA GLU A 241 -2.20 -15.87 -17.66
C GLU A 241 -0.93 -15.09 -17.30
N LEU A 242 -0.14 -14.70 -18.30
CA LEU A 242 1.11 -13.97 -18.16
C LEU A 242 0.91 -12.45 -18.00
N GLY A 243 -0.22 -11.93 -18.50
CA GLY A 243 -0.45 -10.50 -18.64
C GLY A 243 0.49 -9.84 -19.67
N ARG A 244 0.35 -8.53 -19.87
CA ARG A 244 1.19 -7.76 -20.82
C ARG A 244 2.67 -7.82 -20.45
N ILE A 245 3.00 -7.70 -19.15
CA ILE A 245 4.37 -7.72 -18.64
C ILE A 245 4.99 -9.11 -18.82
N GLY A 246 4.28 -10.18 -18.44
CA GLY A 246 4.80 -11.53 -18.57
C GLY A 246 5.01 -11.93 -20.02
N ARG A 247 4.08 -11.58 -20.92
CA ARG A 247 4.23 -11.81 -22.37
C ARG A 247 5.48 -11.13 -22.90
N ARG A 248 5.72 -9.86 -22.56
CA ARG A 248 6.92 -9.13 -22.95
C ARG A 248 8.20 -9.77 -22.42
N ASN A 249 8.23 -10.14 -21.14
CA ASN A 249 9.41 -10.74 -20.52
C ASN A 249 9.73 -12.12 -21.12
N MET A 250 8.70 -12.94 -21.40
CA MET A 250 8.84 -14.21 -22.12
C MET A 250 9.44 -14.00 -23.50
N ASN A 251 8.89 -13.07 -24.29
CA ASN A 251 9.37 -12.76 -25.63
C ASN A 251 10.83 -12.30 -25.63
N GLN A 252 11.20 -11.44 -24.69
CA GLN A 252 12.58 -10.96 -24.57
C GLN A 252 13.54 -12.06 -24.12
N ARG A 253 13.11 -12.96 -23.22
CA ARG A 253 13.97 -14.01 -22.67
C ARG A 253 14.19 -15.18 -23.62
N LEU A 254 13.16 -15.52 -24.39
CA LEU A 254 13.14 -16.66 -25.33
C LEU A 254 13.29 -16.25 -26.80
N ASN A 255 13.52 -14.96 -27.09
CA ASN A 255 13.59 -14.39 -28.44
C ASN A 255 12.37 -14.76 -29.31
N LEU A 256 11.16 -14.57 -28.75
CA LEU A 256 9.90 -14.84 -29.45
C LEU A 256 9.29 -13.53 -29.96
N ASP A 257 8.73 -13.56 -31.17
CA ASP A 257 7.99 -12.44 -31.77
C ASP A 257 6.47 -12.69 -31.73
N ILE A 258 5.89 -12.60 -30.54
CA ILE A 258 4.45 -12.81 -30.29
C ILE A 258 3.83 -11.47 -29.87
N PRO A 259 2.67 -11.07 -30.41
CA PRO A 259 2.02 -9.82 -30.03
C PRO A 259 1.77 -9.70 -28.52
N GLN A 260 2.00 -8.51 -27.96
CA GLN A 260 1.83 -8.25 -26.51
C GLN A 260 0.38 -8.38 -26.02
N ASN A 261 -0.60 -8.30 -26.93
CA ASN A 261 -2.01 -8.49 -26.62
C ASN A 261 -2.36 -9.93 -26.23
N ASN A 262 -1.51 -10.90 -26.58
CA ASN A 262 -1.70 -12.29 -26.19
C ASN A 262 -1.23 -12.50 -24.75
N THR A 263 -2.14 -12.31 -23.80
CA THR A 263 -1.85 -12.38 -22.35
C THR A 263 -1.73 -13.81 -21.81
N PHE A 264 -2.18 -14.83 -22.55
CA PHE A 264 -2.11 -16.23 -22.14
C PHE A 264 -0.91 -16.96 -22.74
N LEU A 265 -0.34 -17.90 -21.98
CA LEU A 265 0.73 -18.81 -22.40
C LEU A 265 0.26 -19.69 -23.58
N LEU A 266 1.10 -19.79 -24.61
CA LEU A 266 0.87 -20.57 -25.81
C LEU A 266 1.71 -21.86 -25.79
N PRO A 267 1.30 -22.92 -26.50
CA PRO A 267 2.10 -24.14 -26.61
C PRO A 267 3.54 -23.88 -27.10
N ARG A 268 3.69 -22.95 -28.06
CA ARG A 268 4.99 -22.52 -28.59
C ARG A 268 5.92 -21.95 -27.51
N ASP A 269 5.35 -21.24 -26.52
CA ASP A 269 6.14 -20.66 -25.43
C ASP A 269 6.75 -21.76 -24.55
N ILE A 270 5.98 -22.83 -24.30
CA ILE A 270 6.40 -23.97 -23.47
C ILE A 270 7.51 -24.75 -24.18
N LEU A 271 7.37 -24.96 -25.49
CA LEU A 271 8.41 -25.61 -26.29
C LEU A 271 9.70 -24.78 -26.31
N ALA A 272 9.62 -23.49 -26.60
CA ALA A 272 10.78 -22.60 -26.57
C ALA A 272 11.42 -22.54 -25.18
N ALA A 273 10.62 -22.54 -24.12
CA ALA A 273 11.09 -22.60 -22.74
C ALA A 273 11.83 -23.91 -22.42
N ALA A 274 11.33 -25.03 -22.93
CA ALA A 274 11.96 -26.34 -22.78
C ALA A 274 13.26 -26.44 -23.59
N ASP A 275 13.28 -25.98 -24.83
CA ASP A 275 14.49 -25.95 -25.66
C ASP A 275 15.58 -25.08 -25.03
N HIS A 276 15.22 -23.91 -24.52
CA HIS A 276 16.18 -23.06 -23.81
C HIS A 276 16.66 -23.72 -22.50
N LEU A 277 15.82 -24.49 -21.78
CA LEU A 277 16.26 -25.27 -20.61
C LEU A 277 17.28 -26.35 -20.98
N ILE A 278 17.08 -27.02 -22.12
CA ILE A 278 18.02 -28.00 -22.67
C ILE A 278 19.35 -27.31 -23.03
N GLY A 279 19.28 -26.16 -23.72
CA GLY A 279 20.46 -25.36 -24.05
C GLY A 279 21.28 -24.99 -22.82
N MET A 280 20.62 -24.57 -21.73
CA MET A 280 21.30 -24.28 -20.45
C MET A 280 22.06 -25.48 -19.89
N ARG A 281 21.49 -26.69 -20.00
CA ARG A 281 22.16 -27.92 -19.56
C ARG A 281 23.43 -28.19 -20.37
N PHE A 282 23.45 -27.82 -21.64
CA PHE A 282 24.63 -27.89 -22.52
C PHE A 282 25.60 -26.70 -22.34
N GLY A 283 25.34 -25.79 -21.38
CA GLY A 283 26.17 -24.61 -21.14
C GLY A 283 25.88 -23.43 -22.08
N MET A 284 24.81 -23.49 -22.86
CA MET A 284 24.36 -22.39 -23.73
C MET A 284 23.38 -21.49 -22.97
N GLY A 285 23.88 -20.36 -22.45
CA GLY A 285 23.07 -19.28 -21.86
C GLY A 285 23.49 -18.87 -20.45
N THR A 286 22.80 -17.87 -19.89
CA THR A 286 23.07 -17.28 -18.56
C THR A 286 21.93 -17.56 -17.58
N LEU A 287 22.26 -18.02 -16.38
CA LEU A 287 21.28 -18.21 -15.30
C LEU A 287 20.72 -16.87 -14.81
N ASP A 288 19.47 -16.90 -14.32
CA ASP A 288 18.77 -15.70 -13.87
C ASP A 288 18.91 -15.52 -12.35
N ASP A 289 19.40 -14.34 -11.93
CA ASP A 289 19.34 -13.94 -10.53
C ASP A 289 17.94 -13.37 -10.21
N MET A 290 17.18 -14.09 -9.39
CA MET A 290 15.83 -13.64 -9.03
C MET A 290 15.81 -12.47 -8.04
N ASN A 291 16.92 -12.13 -7.39
CA ASN A 291 16.99 -10.97 -6.50
C ASN A 291 17.26 -9.66 -7.26
N HIS A 292 17.81 -9.75 -8.47
CA HIS A 292 18.01 -8.59 -9.33
C HIS A 292 16.69 -7.84 -9.59
N LEU A 293 16.68 -6.52 -9.41
CA LEU A 293 15.46 -5.71 -9.58
C LEU A 293 14.88 -5.74 -11.00
N LYS A 294 15.66 -6.12 -12.01
CA LYS A 294 15.16 -6.36 -13.38
C LYS A 294 14.12 -7.48 -13.46
N ASN A 295 14.21 -8.42 -12.52
CA ASN A 295 13.33 -9.58 -12.39
C ASN A 295 12.25 -9.35 -11.32
N LYS A 296 12.20 -8.16 -10.71
CA LYS A 296 11.19 -7.75 -9.75
C LYS A 296 10.27 -6.71 -10.37
N ARG A 297 9.01 -6.72 -9.96
CA ARG A 297 8.05 -5.66 -10.27
C ARG A 297 7.56 -5.00 -8.99
N ILE A 298 7.23 -3.72 -9.07
CA ILE A 298 6.51 -3.02 -8.02
C ILE A 298 5.04 -2.99 -8.37
N ARG A 299 4.22 -3.48 -7.45
CA ARG A 299 2.80 -3.17 -7.40
C ARG A 299 2.59 -1.93 -6.55
N SER A 300 2.19 -0.86 -7.21
CA SER A 300 1.84 0.42 -6.58
C SER A 300 0.40 0.38 -6.06
N VAL A 301 -0.04 1.49 -5.44
CA VAL A 301 -1.45 1.67 -5.06
C VAL A 301 -2.39 1.46 -6.24
N ALA A 302 -1.97 1.87 -7.44
CA ALA A 302 -2.79 1.73 -8.64
C ALA A 302 -3.15 0.26 -8.89
N ASP A 303 -2.11 -0.58 -8.91
CA ASP A 303 -2.21 -1.98 -9.28
C ASP A 303 -2.99 -2.76 -8.21
N LEU A 304 -2.80 -2.40 -6.94
CA LEU A 304 -3.51 -3.02 -5.82
C LEU A 304 -5.00 -2.65 -5.82
N LEU A 305 -5.35 -1.38 -6.05
CA LEU A 305 -6.75 -0.96 -6.15
C LEU A 305 -7.42 -1.54 -7.40
N GLN A 306 -6.69 -1.61 -8.52
CA GLN A 306 -7.16 -2.26 -9.75
C GLN A 306 -7.45 -3.75 -9.53
N ASP A 307 -6.56 -4.48 -8.86
CA ASP A 307 -6.79 -5.88 -8.48
C ASP A 307 -8.05 -6.03 -7.61
N GLN A 308 -8.27 -5.12 -6.66
CA GLN A 308 -9.48 -5.14 -5.81
C GLN A 308 -10.74 -4.83 -6.59
N LEU A 309 -10.68 -3.90 -7.54
CA LEU A 309 -11.81 -3.59 -8.43
C LEU A 309 -12.18 -4.79 -9.29
N GLY A 310 -11.19 -5.46 -9.90
CA GLY A 310 -11.42 -6.69 -10.67
C GLY A 310 -12.09 -7.78 -9.83
N LEU A 311 -11.66 -7.98 -8.58
CA LEU A 311 -12.30 -8.92 -7.64
C LEU A 311 -13.74 -8.51 -7.29
N ALA A 312 -14.00 -7.21 -7.10
CA ALA A 312 -15.34 -6.69 -6.84
C ALA A 312 -16.27 -6.88 -8.03
N LEU A 313 -15.79 -6.61 -9.24
CA LEU A 313 -16.53 -6.79 -10.49
C LEU A 313 -16.83 -8.26 -10.77
N ALA A 314 -15.89 -9.17 -10.50
CA ALA A 314 -16.15 -10.61 -10.61
C ALA A 314 -17.23 -11.10 -9.61
N ARG A 315 -17.29 -10.51 -8.40
CA ARG A 315 -18.39 -10.78 -7.45
C ARG A 315 -19.70 -10.20 -7.95
N LEU A 316 -19.68 -8.99 -8.49
CA LEU A 316 -20.84 -8.33 -9.07
C LEU A 316 -21.41 -9.14 -10.24
N GLU A 317 -20.55 -9.67 -11.13
CA GLU A 317 -20.94 -10.55 -12.24
C GLU A 317 -21.76 -11.74 -11.74
N ASN A 318 -21.31 -12.40 -10.67
CA ASN A 318 -22.02 -13.55 -10.09
C ASN A 318 -23.35 -13.15 -9.46
N VAL A 319 -23.44 -11.96 -8.83
CA VAL A 319 -24.69 -11.42 -8.28
C VAL A 319 -25.68 -11.13 -9.41
N VAL A 320 -25.24 -10.42 -10.45
CA VAL A 320 -26.08 -10.07 -11.61
C VAL A 320 -26.60 -11.34 -12.28
N ARG A 321 -25.73 -12.32 -12.57
CA ARG A 321 -26.12 -13.61 -13.14
C ARG A 321 -27.16 -14.33 -12.27
N GLY A 322 -26.95 -14.36 -10.95
CA GLY A 322 -27.91 -14.96 -10.02
C GLY A 322 -29.27 -14.25 -10.01
N THR A 323 -29.28 -12.92 -10.04
CA THR A 323 -30.52 -12.12 -10.06
C THR A 323 -31.29 -12.26 -11.36
N ILE A 324 -30.62 -12.35 -12.51
CA ILE A 324 -31.27 -12.60 -13.82
C ILE A 324 -31.96 -13.96 -13.80
N CYS A 325 -31.25 -15.02 -13.41
CA CYS A 325 -31.84 -16.37 -13.34
C CYS A 325 -33.01 -16.43 -12.33
N GLY A 326 -32.93 -15.68 -11.22
CA GLY A 326 -34.02 -15.55 -10.27
C GLY A 326 -35.24 -14.81 -10.84
N ALA A 327 -35.02 -13.68 -11.51
CA ALA A 327 -36.09 -12.87 -12.11
C ALA A 327 -36.88 -13.67 -13.16
N ILE A 328 -36.18 -14.45 -14.00
CA ILE A 328 -36.80 -15.29 -15.04
C ILE A 328 -37.64 -16.40 -14.42
N ARG A 329 -37.12 -17.10 -13.39
CA ARG A 329 -37.88 -18.14 -12.66
C ARG A 329 -39.18 -17.60 -12.07
N HIS A 330 -39.20 -16.34 -11.64
CA HIS A 330 -40.35 -15.70 -11.02
C HIS A 330 -41.18 -14.81 -11.96
N LYS A 331 -40.88 -14.79 -13.27
CA LYS A 331 -41.53 -13.95 -14.30
C LYS A 331 -41.61 -12.45 -13.93
N LEU A 332 -40.55 -11.93 -13.31
CA LEU A 332 -40.41 -10.50 -13.02
C LEU A 332 -39.67 -9.82 -14.18
N ILE A 333 -40.07 -8.59 -14.53
CA ILE A 333 -39.34 -7.77 -15.50
C ILE A 333 -38.14 -7.14 -14.76
N PRO A 334 -36.90 -7.55 -15.05
CA PRO A 334 -35.74 -6.97 -14.39
C PRO A 334 -35.46 -5.58 -14.96
N THR A 335 -35.10 -4.64 -14.09
CA THR A 335 -34.55 -3.33 -14.48
C THR A 335 -33.05 -3.32 -14.18
N PRO A 336 -32.22 -2.58 -14.95
CA PRO A 336 -30.78 -2.49 -14.69
C PRO A 336 -30.43 -2.11 -13.24
N GLN A 337 -31.21 -1.21 -12.64
CA GLN A 337 -31.05 -0.78 -11.25
C GLN A 337 -31.29 -1.90 -10.22
N ASN A 338 -32.22 -2.82 -10.48
CA ASN A 338 -32.52 -3.93 -9.55
C ASN A 338 -31.52 -5.09 -9.68
N LEU A 339 -30.80 -5.18 -10.80
CA LEU A 339 -29.80 -6.23 -11.04
C LEU A 339 -28.47 -5.95 -10.36
N VAL A 340 -28.13 -4.66 -10.21
CA VAL A 340 -26.83 -4.24 -9.68
C VAL A 340 -26.94 -3.78 -8.23
N THR A 341 -26.05 -4.30 -7.40
CA THR A 341 -25.94 -3.91 -5.99
C THR A 341 -24.56 -3.32 -5.72
N SER A 342 -24.48 -2.31 -4.86
CA SER A 342 -23.23 -1.63 -4.48
C SER A 342 -22.43 -2.37 -3.41
N THR A 343 -22.98 -3.46 -2.85
CA THR A 343 -22.38 -4.22 -1.76
C THR A 343 -21.06 -4.90 -2.15
N PRO A 344 -20.87 -5.49 -3.36
CA PRO A 344 -19.62 -6.17 -3.68
C PRO A 344 -18.43 -5.21 -3.73
N LEU A 345 -18.62 -4.01 -4.28
CA LEU A 345 -17.58 -3.00 -4.39
C LEU A 345 -17.24 -2.40 -3.03
N THR A 346 -18.24 -1.95 -2.29
CA THR A 346 -18.06 -1.31 -0.98
C THR A 346 -17.39 -2.28 0.01
N THR A 347 -17.87 -3.52 0.11
CA THR A 347 -17.30 -4.53 1.03
C THR A 347 -15.88 -4.93 0.66
N THR A 348 -15.54 -4.94 -0.63
CA THR A 348 -14.18 -5.30 -1.08
C THR A 348 -13.18 -4.21 -0.70
N TYR A 349 -13.50 -2.93 -0.93
CA TYR A 349 -12.63 -1.84 -0.49
C TYR A 349 -12.57 -1.70 1.03
N GLU A 350 -13.68 -1.86 1.76
CA GLU A 350 -13.66 -1.87 3.23
C GLU A 350 -12.76 -2.98 3.78
N SER A 351 -12.84 -4.18 3.20
CA SER A 351 -11.99 -5.31 3.56
C SER A 351 -10.52 -5.04 3.21
N PHE A 352 -10.23 -4.51 2.02
CA PHE A 352 -8.88 -4.17 1.61
C PHE A 352 -8.27 -3.12 2.56
N PHE A 353 -8.93 -1.98 2.72
CA PHE A 353 -8.37 -0.93 3.57
C PHE A 353 -8.34 -1.32 5.04
N GLY A 354 -9.28 -2.14 5.52
CA GLY A 354 -9.37 -2.57 6.92
C GLY A 354 -8.37 -3.66 7.30
N LEU A 355 -8.25 -4.72 6.49
CA LEU A 355 -7.58 -5.97 6.83
C LEU A 355 -6.30 -6.24 6.02
N HIS A 356 -6.12 -5.62 4.87
CA HIS A 356 -4.98 -5.93 4.00
C HIS A 356 -3.65 -5.46 4.63
N PRO A 357 -2.61 -6.31 4.70
CA PRO A 357 -1.32 -5.94 5.34
C PRO A 357 -0.61 -4.73 4.74
N LEU A 358 -0.86 -4.43 3.46
CA LEU A 358 -0.30 -3.26 2.78
C LEU A 358 -1.08 -1.96 3.04
N SER A 359 -2.32 -2.04 3.52
CA SER A 359 -3.08 -0.88 3.97
C SER A 359 -2.77 -0.62 5.44
N GLN A 360 -1.81 0.26 5.68
CA GLN A 360 -1.34 0.56 7.03
C GLN A 360 -1.97 1.85 7.56
N VAL A 361 -2.14 1.92 8.88
CA VAL A 361 -2.50 3.17 9.54
C VAL A 361 -1.33 4.13 9.36
N LEU A 362 -1.61 5.32 8.84
CA LEU A 362 -0.58 6.32 8.57
C LEU A 362 0.12 6.70 9.86
N ASP A 363 1.45 6.64 9.84
CA ASP A 363 2.26 7.06 10.98
C ASP A 363 2.51 8.56 10.88
N ARG A 364 1.69 9.33 11.62
CA ARG A 364 1.79 10.79 11.72
C ARG A 364 2.50 11.22 13.00
N THR A 365 3.60 10.58 13.39
CA THR A 365 4.38 11.03 14.55
C THR A 365 4.97 12.43 14.30
N ASN A 366 5.69 12.59 13.19
CA ASN A 366 6.25 13.85 12.70
C ASN A 366 6.19 13.91 11.15
N PRO A 367 6.51 15.06 10.52
CA PRO A 367 6.41 15.23 9.06
C PRO A 367 7.30 14.27 8.26
N LEU A 368 8.52 13.98 8.74
CA LEU A 368 9.44 13.05 8.08
C LEU A 368 8.85 11.64 8.02
N THR A 369 8.25 11.18 9.12
CA THR A 369 7.64 9.85 9.20
C THR A 369 6.54 9.67 8.16
N GLN A 370 5.72 10.70 7.92
CA GLN A 370 4.65 10.67 6.93
C GLN A 370 5.21 10.44 5.52
N ILE A 371 6.23 11.21 5.13
CA ILE A 371 6.87 11.08 3.82
C ILE A 371 7.52 9.72 3.66
N VAL A 372 8.31 9.30 4.66
CA VAL A 372 9.04 8.02 4.57
C VAL A 372 8.04 6.87 4.49
N HIS A 373 6.94 6.90 5.25
CA HIS A 373 5.89 5.88 5.18
C HIS A 373 5.27 5.79 3.77
N GLY A 374 4.96 6.91 3.13
CA GLY A 374 4.43 6.91 1.76
C GLY A 374 5.41 6.45 0.69
N ARG A 375 6.71 6.42 1.01
CA ARG A 375 7.78 5.94 0.12
C ARG A 375 8.31 4.56 0.49
N LYS A 376 7.64 3.84 1.39
CA LYS A 376 8.02 2.48 1.75
C LYS A 376 7.76 1.49 0.61
N LEU A 377 8.58 0.45 0.61
CA LEU A 377 8.50 -0.74 -0.22
C LEU A 377 8.49 -1.96 0.69
N SER A 378 7.67 -2.94 0.36
CA SER A 378 7.52 -4.17 1.13
C SER A 378 7.57 -5.41 0.24
N TYR A 379 8.39 -6.39 0.59
CA TYR A 379 8.31 -7.75 0.04
C TYR A 379 7.18 -8.59 0.68
N LEU A 380 6.59 -8.09 1.76
CA LEU A 380 5.54 -8.77 2.51
C LEU A 380 4.16 -8.58 1.88
N GLY A 381 3.22 -9.47 2.24
CA GLY A 381 1.82 -9.38 1.85
C GLY A 381 1.40 -10.50 0.88
N PRO A 382 0.12 -10.53 0.48
CA PRO A 382 -0.39 -11.54 -0.47
C PRO A 382 0.43 -11.58 -1.76
N GLY A 383 0.73 -12.78 -2.28
CA GLY A 383 1.60 -12.98 -3.45
C GLY A 383 3.11 -12.78 -3.19
N GLY A 384 3.48 -12.15 -2.07
CA GLY A 384 4.85 -11.90 -1.66
C GLY A 384 5.39 -12.95 -0.69
N LEU A 385 6.25 -12.50 0.23
CA LEU A 385 6.90 -13.33 1.24
C LEU A 385 6.29 -13.08 2.62
N THR A 386 6.61 -13.96 3.57
CA THR A 386 6.37 -13.69 4.98
C THR A 386 7.71 -13.51 5.69
N GLY A 387 7.73 -12.75 6.78
CA GLY A 387 8.97 -12.52 7.54
C GLY A 387 9.66 -13.82 7.98
N ARG A 388 8.91 -14.89 8.22
CA ARG A 388 9.47 -16.19 8.64
C ARG A 388 9.92 -17.08 7.47
N THR A 389 9.34 -16.90 6.28
CA THR A 389 9.68 -17.74 5.10
C THR A 389 10.71 -17.12 4.18
N ALA A 390 11.05 -15.84 4.38
CA ALA A 390 12.05 -15.16 3.58
C ALA A 390 13.46 -15.69 3.87
N SER A 391 14.18 -16.07 2.81
CA SER A 391 15.57 -16.51 2.91
C SER A 391 16.53 -15.34 3.15
N PHE A 392 17.71 -15.64 3.70
CA PHE A 392 18.76 -14.64 3.93
C PHE A 392 19.13 -13.86 2.67
N ARG A 393 19.27 -14.55 1.51
CA ARG A 393 19.60 -13.93 0.23
C ARG A 393 18.63 -12.82 -0.22
N ILE A 394 17.36 -12.88 0.19
CA ILE A 394 16.37 -11.86 -0.19
C ILE A 394 16.48 -10.61 0.71
N ARG A 395 17.01 -10.78 1.92
CA ARG A 395 17.24 -9.70 2.88
C ARG A 395 18.52 -8.92 2.58
N ASP A 396 19.45 -9.55 1.88
CA ASP A 396 20.71 -8.94 1.49
C ASP A 396 20.52 -7.80 0.49
N ILE A 397 21.46 -6.85 0.51
CA ILE A 397 21.45 -5.70 -0.40
C ILE A 397 22.05 -6.15 -1.73
N HIS A 398 21.23 -6.13 -2.78
CA HIS A 398 21.68 -6.47 -4.13
C HIS A 398 22.22 -5.21 -4.85
N PRO A 399 23.31 -5.28 -5.65
CA PRO A 399 23.88 -4.13 -6.36
C PRO A 399 22.88 -3.34 -7.22
N SER A 400 21.85 -4.00 -7.77
CA SER A 400 20.79 -3.33 -8.53
C SER A 400 19.97 -2.33 -7.71
N HIS A 401 20.00 -2.40 -6.37
CA HIS A 401 19.31 -1.47 -5.47
C HIS A 401 19.88 -0.04 -5.56
N TYR A 402 21.11 0.11 -6.03
CA TYR A 402 21.81 1.38 -6.09
C TYR A 402 21.00 2.46 -6.83
N GLY A 403 20.70 3.57 -6.15
CA GLY A 403 19.90 4.68 -6.69
C GLY A 403 18.40 4.42 -6.80
N ARG A 404 17.91 3.30 -6.27
CA ARG A 404 16.52 2.84 -6.40
C ARG A 404 15.89 2.52 -5.04
N ILE A 405 16.53 1.64 -4.26
CA ILE A 405 16.13 1.28 -2.90
C ILE A 405 17.27 1.69 -1.97
N CYS A 406 16.96 2.37 -0.88
CA CYS A 406 17.96 2.79 0.09
C CYS A 406 18.60 1.56 0.76
N PRO A 407 19.94 1.44 0.79
CA PRO A 407 20.63 0.34 1.46
C PRO A 407 20.63 0.48 3.00
N ILE A 408 20.40 1.69 3.53
CA ILE A 408 20.46 1.99 4.97
C ILE A 408 19.09 1.90 5.64
N ASP A 409 18.05 2.42 4.97
CA ASP A 409 16.74 2.62 5.57
C ASP A 409 15.86 1.37 5.46
N THR A 410 15.93 0.52 6.47
CA THR A 410 15.12 -0.70 6.60
C THR A 410 14.59 -0.87 8.04
N SER A 411 13.50 -1.62 8.19
CA SER A 411 12.96 -1.95 9.51
C SER A 411 13.90 -2.89 10.28
N GLU A 412 13.97 -2.72 11.60
CA GLU A 412 14.72 -3.62 12.49
C GLU A 412 13.95 -4.92 12.81
N GLY A 413 14.64 -5.93 13.36
CA GLY A 413 14.07 -7.20 13.78
C GLY A 413 13.76 -8.17 12.64
N ILE A 414 12.62 -8.87 12.72
CA ILE A 414 12.26 -9.96 11.78
C ILE A 414 12.08 -9.44 10.34
N ASN A 415 11.83 -8.16 10.14
CA ASN A 415 11.53 -7.58 8.83
C ASN A 415 12.73 -6.91 8.15
N VAL A 416 13.94 -7.00 8.72
CA VAL A 416 15.18 -6.48 8.11
C VAL A 416 15.35 -6.95 6.67
N GLY A 417 15.60 -6.01 5.76
CA GLY A 417 15.75 -6.26 4.32
C GLY A 417 14.45 -6.54 3.57
N LEU A 418 13.33 -6.79 4.26
CA LEU A 418 12.03 -7.06 3.66
C LEU A 418 11.16 -5.82 3.53
N ILE A 419 11.38 -4.83 4.38
CA ILE A 419 10.75 -3.51 4.30
C ILE A 419 11.86 -2.48 4.18
N GLY A 420 11.83 -1.69 3.11
CA GLY A 420 12.79 -0.63 2.86
C GLY A 420 12.11 0.63 2.35
N SER A 421 12.90 1.68 2.14
CA SER A 421 12.42 2.94 1.56
C SER A 421 13.03 3.18 0.18
N LEU A 422 12.27 3.82 -0.70
CA LEU A 422 12.77 4.29 -1.99
C LEU A 422 13.86 5.34 -1.82
N ALA A 423 14.84 5.32 -2.72
CA ALA A 423 15.82 6.39 -2.83
C ALA A 423 15.13 7.72 -3.26
N ILE A 424 15.75 8.88 -3.00
CA ILE A 424 15.14 10.21 -3.22
C ILE A 424 14.60 10.37 -4.64
N HIS A 425 15.42 10.07 -5.66
CA HIS A 425 15.08 10.30 -7.06
C HIS A 425 14.52 9.07 -7.79
N ALA A 426 14.28 7.97 -7.07
CA ALA A 426 13.70 6.77 -7.66
C ALA A 426 12.26 7.05 -8.14
N ARG A 427 11.93 6.53 -9.33
CA ARG A 427 10.58 6.58 -9.91
C ARG A 427 10.10 5.19 -10.28
N ILE A 428 8.78 5.01 -10.31
CA ILE A 428 8.16 3.78 -10.79
C ILE A 428 7.80 4.01 -12.26
N GLY A 429 8.43 3.26 -13.16
CA GLY A 429 8.09 3.29 -14.58
C GLY A 429 6.72 2.69 -14.86
N HIS A 430 6.22 2.87 -16.09
CA HIS A 430 4.88 2.39 -16.50
C HIS A 430 4.67 0.89 -16.23
N TRP A 431 5.72 0.09 -16.42
CA TRP A 431 5.69 -1.37 -16.23
C TRP A 431 6.03 -1.84 -14.80
N GLY A 432 6.06 -0.94 -13.82
CA GLY A 432 6.37 -1.27 -12.43
C GLY A 432 7.86 -1.50 -12.16
N SER A 433 8.77 -1.07 -13.05
CA SER A 433 10.23 -1.11 -12.82
C SER A 433 10.72 0.12 -12.07
N LEU A 434 11.72 -0.03 -11.20
CA LEU A 434 12.37 1.11 -10.54
C LEU A 434 13.41 1.77 -11.45
N GLU A 435 13.17 3.04 -11.76
CA GLU A 435 14.05 3.84 -12.58
C GLU A 435 14.80 4.86 -11.72
N SER A 436 16.07 5.08 -12.07
CA SER A 436 16.92 6.10 -11.45
C SER A 436 17.45 7.04 -12.52
N PRO A 437 17.55 8.36 -12.25
CA PRO A 437 18.02 9.32 -13.24
C PRO A 437 19.54 9.44 -13.28
N PHE A 438 20.10 9.59 -14.47
CA PHE A 438 21.53 9.81 -14.70
C PHE A 438 21.73 10.91 -15.75
N TYR A 439 22.90 11.55 -15.74
CA TYR A 439 23.30 12.44 -16.81
C TYR A 439 24.08 11.70 -17.89
N GLU A 440 23.68 11.91 -19.14
CA GLU A 440 24.40 11.41 -20.31
C GLU A 440 25.67 12.23 -20.54
N ILE A 441 26.81 11.55 -20.68
CA ILE A 441 28.08 12.14 -21.08
C ILE A 441 28.20 11.95 -22.58
N SER A 442 28.19 13.05 -23.34
CA SER A 442 28.39 13.04 -24.79
C SER A 442 29.54 13.96 -25.15
N GLU A 443 30.50 13.50 -25.96
CA GLU A 443 31.65 14.31 -26.40
C GLU A 443 31.24 15.54 -27.24
N ARG A 444 30.09 15.49 -27.91
CA ARG A 444 29.70 16.45 -28.95
C ARG A 444 28.60 17.45 -28.58
N SER A 445 27.91 17.27 -27.44
CA SER A 445 26.79 18.14 -27.08
C SER A 445 27.02 18.88 -25.76
N LYS A 446 26.87 20.21 -25.80
CA LYS A 446 26.89 21.09 -24.60
C LYS A 446 25.59 20.98 -23.77
N LYS A 447 24.62 20.16 -24.18
CA LYS A 447 23.33 20.02 -23.50
C LYS A 447 23.36 18.79 -22.60
N VAL A 448 23.26 19.05 -21.30
CA VAL A 448 23.10 18.00 -20.28
C VAL A 448 21.72 17.35 -20.46
N ARG A 449 21.69 16.07 -20.85
CA ARG A 449 20.45 15.29 -20.95
C ARG A 449 20.33 14.36 -19.75
N MET A 450 19.18 14.41 -19.08
CA MET A 450 18.84 13.49 -17.99
C MET A 450 18.10 12.28 -18.56
N LEU A 451 18.56 11.07 -18.22
CA LEU A 451 17.97 9.81 -18.65
C LEU A 451 17.56 8.98 -17.43
N TYR A 452 16.32 8.48 -17.43
CA TYR A 452 15.84 7.53 -16.43
C TYR A 452 16.11 6.11 -16.91
N LEU A 453 16.84 5.32 -16.11
CA LEU A 453 17.23 3.96 -16.46
C LEU A 453 16.60 2.91 -15.56
N SER A 454 15.94 1.95 -16.21
CA SER A 454 15.49 0.70 -15.59
C SER A 454 16.70 -0.19 -15.23
N PRO A 455 16.56 -1.12 -14.26
CA PRO A 455 17.67 -1.99 -13.86
C PRO A 455 18.17 -2.89 -14.99
N SER A 456 17.32 -3.20 -15.98
CA SER A 456 17.69 -3.96 -17.17
C SER A 456 18.55 -3.18 -18.15
N ARG A 457 18.30 -1.87 -18.32
CA ARG A 457 19.08 -1.02 -19.22
C ARG A 457 20.39 -0.58 -18.59
N ASP A 458 20.38 -0.39 -17.28
CA ASP A 458 21.51 0.02 -16.45
C ASP A 458 22.74 -0.91 -16.60
N GLU A 459 22.53 -2.22 -16.78
CA GLU A 459 23.62 -3.19 -16.97
C GLU A 459 24.45 -2.96 -18.25
N TYR A 460 23.91 -2.25 -19.25
CA TYR A 460 24.61 -1.98 -20.52
C TYR A 460 25.45 -0.71 -20.49
N TYR A 461 25.27 0.14 -19.48
CA TYR A 461 25.99 1.41 -19.36
C TYR A 461 27.08 1.32 -18.29
N MET A 462 28.15 2.09 -18.50
CA MET A 462 29.18 2.34 -17.50
C MET A 462 28.86 3.65 -16.80
N VAL A 463 28.55 3.57 -15.51
CA VAL A 463 28.06 4.71 -14.71
C VAL A 463 29.14 5.15 -13.73
N ALA A 464 29.67 6.35 -13.88
CA ALA A 464 30.65 6.91 -12.93
C ALA A 464 30.02 7.14 -11.55
N ALA A 465 30.75 6.75 -10.50
CA ALA A 465 30.33 6.88 -9.10
C ALA A 465 30.74 8.23 -8.46
N GLY A 466 31.57 9.03 -9.15
CA GLY A 466 32.12 10.29 -8.64
C GLY A 466 31.61 11.54 -9.34
N ASN A 467 31.66 12.65 -8.61
CA ASN A 467 31.48 14.00 -9.13
C ASN A 467 32.85 14.57 -9.54
N SER A 468 33.55 13.96 -10.50
CA SER A 468 34.67 14.67 -11.11
C SER A 468 34.10 15.92 -11.80
N LEU A 469 34.54 17.07 -11.33
CA LEU A 469 34.12 18.39 -11.79
C LEU A 469 34.57 18.62 -13.24
N ALA A 470 33.85 18.04 -14.20
CA ALA A 470 34.01 18.36 -15.63
C ALA A 470 33.52 19.80 -15.98
N LEU A 471 33.32 20.67 -14.98
CA LEU A 471 32.92 22.07 -15.17
C LEU A 471 34.12 23.02 -15.25
N ASN A 472 35.33 22.59 -14.86
CA ASN A 472 36.55 23.40 -15.01
C ASN A 472 37.41 22.79 -16.13
N GLN A 473 37.28 23.31 -17.35
CA GLN A 473 38.05 22.91 -18.55
C GLN A 473 39.59 23.02 -18.40
N GLY A 474 40.11 23.44 -17.24
CA GLY A 474 41.53 23.69 -17.01
C GLY A 474 42.26 22.66 -16.14
N ILE A 475 41.60 21.64 -15.59
CA ILE A 475 42.26 20.66 -14.70
C ILE A 475 42.19 19.27 -15.36
N GLN A 476 43.35 18.81 -15.82
CA GLN A 476 43.56 17.59 -16.59
C GLN A 476 43.86 16.38 -15.68
N GLU A 477 43.23 16.31 -14.51
CA GLU A 477 43.44 15.30 -13.47
C GLU A 477 42.03 14.90 -12.98
N GLU A 478 41.43 13.76 -13.35
CA GLU A 478 41.88 12.37 -13.27
C GLU A 478 41.63 11.61 -14.59
N GLN A 479 42.62 10.89 -15.13
CA GLN A 479 42.43 10.04 -16.33
C GLN A 479 41.52 8.83 -16.08
N VAL A 480 41.29 8.46 -14.81
CA VAL A 480 40.60 7.22 -14.44
C VAL A 480 39.59 7.51 -13.33
N VAL A 481 38.36 6.99 -13.47
CA VAL A 481 37.27 7.18 -12.51
C VAL A 481 36.71 5.83 -12.08
N PRO A 482 36.28 5.66 -10.82
CA PRO A 482 35.48 4.51 -10.43
C PRO A 482 34.13 4.57 -11.15
N ALA A 483 33.83 3.53 -11.92
CA ALA A 483 32.56 3.35 -12.60
C ALA A 483 31.96 1.99 -12.26
N ARG A 484 30.64 1.98 -12.09
CA ARG A 484 29.87 0.76 -11.99
C ARG A 484 29.58 0.23 -13.39
N TYR A 485 29.89 -1.04 -13.60
CA TYR A 485 29.48 -1.77 -14.79
C TYR A 485 28.83 -3.09 -14.36
N ARG A 486 27.58 -3.30 -14.77
CA ARG A 486 26.75 -4.42 -14.30
C ARG A 486 26.66 -4.44 -12.76
N GLN A 487 27.28 -5.43 -12.13
CA GLN A 487 27.24 -5.67 -10.68
C GLN A 487 28.58 -5.34 -9.99
N GLU A 488 29.58 -4.87 -10.73
CA GLU A 488 30.95 -4.64 -10.23
C GLU A 488 31.34 -3.16 -10.34
N PHE A 489 32.29 -2.76 -9.49
CA PHE A 489 32.94 -1.46 -9.54
C PHE A 489 34.32 -1.63 -10.18
N LEU A 490 34.54 -0.93 -11.28
CA LEU A 490 35.76 -0.95 -12.07
C LEU A 490 36.39 0.44 -12.07
N THR A 491 37.69 0.53 -12.28
CA THR A 491 38.39 1.80 -12.45
C THR A 491 38.68 1.95 -13.94
N ILE A 492 37.99 2.86 -14.62
CA ILE A 492 38.01 3.00 -16.09
C ILE A 492 38.38 4.42 -16.52
N ALA A 493 38.86 4.57 -17.75
CA ALA A 493 39.16 5.89 -18.29
C ALA A 493 37.88 6.74 -18.44
N TRP A 494 37.97 8.05 -18.18
CA TRP A 494 36.81 8.95 -18.27
C TRP A 494 36.11 8.92 -19.64
N GLU A 495 36.87 8.77 -20.71
CA GLU A 495 36.38 8.67 -22.09
C GLU A 495 35.47 7.45 -22.32
N GLN A 496 35.60 6.39 -21.51
CA GLN A 496 34.78 5.19 -21.60
C GLN A 496 33.48 5.30 -20.79
N VAL A 497 33.31 6.36 -19.99
CA VAL A 497 32.13 6.54 -19.15
C VAL A 497 30.96 7.02 -20.01
N HIS A 498 29.84 6.30 -19.93
CA HIS A 498 28.63 6.68 -20.66
C HIS A 498 27.77 7.66 -19.87
N LEU A 499 27.66 7.45 -18.55
CA LEU A 499 26.72 8.16 -17.69
C LEU A 499 27.37 8.55 -16.38
N ARG A 500 26.87 9.61 -15.75
CA ARG A 500 27.23 10.01 -14.38
C ARG A 500 26.01 10.16 -13.49
N SER A 501 26.20 9.98 -12.19
CA SER A 501 25.20 10.29 -11.18
C SER A 501 24.90 11.80 -11.11
N ILE A 502 23.75 12.15 -10.55
CA ILE A 502 23.31 13.54 -10.43
C ILE A 502 23.85 14.16 -9.13
N PHE A 503 23.61 13.45 -8.02
CA PHE A 503 24.00 13.88 -6.68
C PHE A 503 24.53 12.70 -5.88
N PRO A 504 25.47 12.93 -4.93
CA PRO A 504 25.94 11.87 -4.03
C PRO A 504 24.81 11.24 -3.19
N PHE A 505 23.81 12.04 -2.81
CA PHE A 505 22.67 11.56 -2.01
C PHE A 505 21.62 10.77 -2.80
N GLN A 506 21.77 10.65 -4.12
CA GLN A 506 20.81 9.96 -4.99
C GLN A 506 20.53 8.50 -4.55
N TYR A 507 21.46 7.89 -3.82
CA TYR A 507 21.41 6.48 -3.42
C TYR A 507 20.64 6.23 -2.12
N PHE A 508 20.40 7.26 -1.32
CA PHE A 508 19.81 7.15 0.00
C PHE A 508 18.32 7.53 0.00
N SER A 509 17.60 7.10 1.04
CA SER A 509 16.25 7.57 1.32
C SER A 509 16.29 8.96 1.95
N ILE A 510 15.13 9.60 2.05
CA ILE A 510 15.00 10.92 2.69
C ILE A 510 15.45 10.86 4.15
N GLY A 511 15.12 9.80 4.90
CA GLY A 511 15.51 9.65 6.30
C GLY A 511 17.03 9.57 6.48
N ALA A 512 17.70 8.72 5.69
CA ALA A 512 19.16 8.60 5.75
C ALA A 512 19.87 9.89 5.25
N SER A 513 19.30 10.57 4.26
CA SER A 513 19.92 11.79 3.69
C SER A 513 19.81 13.04 4.59
N LEU A 514 19.05 12.96 5.68
CA LEU A 514 18.99 14.02 6.70
C LEU A 514 20.06 13.85 7.79
N ILE A 515 20.87 12.80 7.73
CA ILE A 515 21.98 12.59 8.67
C ILE A 515 23.20 13.36 8.13
N PRO A 516 23.67 14.42 8.81
CA PRO A 516 24.92 15.09 8.43
C PRO A 516 26.09 14.14 8.68
N PHE A 517 27.14 14.25 7.85
CA PHE A 517 28.36 13.45 7.96
C PHE A 517 28.11 11.93 7.91
N ILE A 518 27.11 11.48 7.14
CA ILE A 518 26.74 10.06 7.03
C ILE A 518 27.89 9.19 6.54
N GLU A 519 28.78 9.73 5.71
CA GLU A 519 30.00 9.10 5.22
C GLU A 519 30.99 8.70 6.33
N HIS A 520 30.90 9.33 7.50
CA HIS A 520 31.73 9.03 8.67
C HIS A 520 31.05 8.07 9.66
N ASN A 521 29.82 7.65 9.37
CA ASN A 521 29.03 6.77 10.23
C ASN A 521 29.02 5.34 9.70
N ASP A 522 29.13 4.36 10.60
CA ASP A 522 28.86 2.97 10.26
C ASP A 522 27.40 2.79 9.81
N ALA A 523 27.18 1.87 8.85
CA ALA A 523 25.87 1.64 8.27
C ALA A 523 24.81 1.24 9.30
N ASN A 524 25.17 0.48 10.34
CA ASN A 524 24.21 0.06 11.37
C ASN A 524 23.75 1.25 12.21
N ARG A 525 24.66 2.19 12.54
CA ARG A 525 24.32 3.40 13.30
C ARG A 525 23.54 4.40 12.45
N ALA A 526 23.85 4.50 11.16
CA ALA A 526 23.06 5.29 10.21
C ALA A 526 21.63 4.74 10.06
N LEU A 527 21.47 3.41 10.03
CA LEU A 527 20.16 2.74 10.01
C LEU A 527 19.35 3.08 11.26
N MET A 528 19.93 2.89 12.45
CA MET A 528 19.28 3.23 13.72
C MET A 528 18.88 4.70 13.76
N SER A 529 19.78 5.59 13.31
CA SER A 529 19.52 7.04 13.27
C SER A 529 18.35 7.41 12.34
N SER A 530 18.31 6.85 11.13
CA SER A 530 17.18 7.03 10.21
C SER A 530 15.86 6.53 10.80
N ASN A 531 15.90 5.40 11.53
CA ASN A 531 14.73 4.83 12.19
C ASN A 531 14.25 5.70 13.37
N MET A 532 15.17 6.17 14.20
CA MET A 532 14.88 6.97 15.40
C MET A 532 14.40 8.39 15.05
N GLN A 533 14.90 9.01 13.97
CA GLN A 533 14.38 10.30 13.49
C GLN A 533 12.86 10.26 13.23
N ARG A 534 12.32 9.12 12.78
CA ARG A 534 10.88 8.94 12.55
C ARG A 534 10.06 8.78 13.83
N GLN A 535 10.72 8.59 14.96
CA GLN A 535 10.08 8.45 16.27
C GLN A 535 10.09 9.78 17.05
N ALA A 536 10.81 10.79 16.55
CA ALA A 536 10.89 12.10 17.18
C ALA A 536 9.49 12.75 17.28
N VAL A 537 9.13 13.21 18.47
CA VAL A 537 7.84 13.84 18.75
C VAL A 537 7.93 15.35 18.52
N PRO A 538 6.95 16.00 17.89
CA PRO A 538 6.93 17.44 17.73
C PRO A 538 6.88 18.17 19.08
N LEU A 539 7.81 19.09 19.28
CA LEU A 539 7.95 19.88 20.51
C LEU A 539 7.03 21.11 20.48
N SER A 540 6.64 21.59 21.66
CA SER A 540 5.84 22.80 21.85
C SER A 540 6.50 24.04 21.21
N ARG A 541 7.83 24.12 21.34
CA ARG A 541 8.71 25.12 20.73
C ARG A 541 9.70 24.38 19.86
N SER A 542 9.59 24.51 18.54
CA SER A 542 10.55 23.94 17.60
C SER A 542 11.75 24.87 17.40
N GLU A 543 12.89 24.34 16.96
CA GLU A 543 14.12 25.10 16.70
C GLU A 543 14.86 24.53 15.49
N LYS A 544 15.40 25.42 14.65
CA LYS A 544 16.17 25.01 13.47
C LYS A 544 17.45 24.29 13.88
N CYS A 545 17.83 23.25 13.15
CA CYS A 545 19.13 22.62 13.33
C CYS A 545 20.24 23.61 12.97
N ILE A 546 21.31 23.66 13.77
CA ILE A 546 22.49 24.47 13.44
C ILE A 546 23.29 23.79 12.31
N VAL A 547 23.34 22.46 12.33
CA VAL A 547 23.99 21.63 11.31
C VAL A 547 22.92 20.78 10.63
N GLY A 548 22.76 20.96 9.32
CA GLY A 548 21.80 20.22 8.50
C GLY A 548 22.40 19.83 7.15
N THR A 549 21.63 19.13 6.32
CA THR A 549 22.04 18.65 4.99
C THR A 549 21.50 19.51 3.84
N GLY A 550 20.57 20.43 4.13
CA GLY A 550 19.89 21.28 3.15
C GLY A 550 18.61 20.67 2.58
N LEU A 551 18.30 19.41 2.94
CA LEU A 551 17.08 18.71 2.52
C LEU A 551 15.90 18.95 3.46
N GLU A 552 16.11 19.57 4.62
CA GLU A 552 15.11 19.81 5.66
C GLU A 552 13.94 20.63 5.13
N ARG A 553 14.23 21.64 4.31
CA ARG A 553 13.20 22.50 3.69
C ARG A 553 12.34 21.73 2.71
N GLN A 554 12.96 20.94 1.84
CA GLN A 554 12.23 20.14 0.87
C GLN A 554 11.40 19.05 1.56
N ALA A 555 11.95 18.39 2.59
CA ALA A 555 11.23 17.41 3.39
C ALA A 555 10.04 18.04 4.13
N ALA A 556 10.17 19.24 4.69
CA ALA A 556 9.04 19.92 5.33
C ALA A 556 7.95 20.30 4.31
N LEU A 557 8.32 20.80 3.13
CA LEU A 557 7.37 21.14 2.06
C LEU A 557 6.62 19.92 1.53
N ASP A 558 7.35 18.86 1.18
CA ASP A 558 6.78 17.63 0.59
C ASP A 558 5.89 16.86 1.58
N SER A 559 6.00 17.13 2.88
CA SER A 559 5.17 16.51 3.91
C SER A 559 3.73 17.06 3.92
N GLY A 560 3.52 18.27 3.36
CA GLY A 560 2.23 18.97 3.39
C GLY A 560 1.77 19.42 4.78
N VAL A 561 2.65 19.41 5.79
CA VAL A 561 2.31 19.88 7.15
C VAL A 561 2.34 21.42 7.23
N SER A 562 3.14 22.09 6.41
CA SER A 562 3.19 23.56 6.32
C SER A 562 2.13 24.09 5.36
N ALA A 563 1.51 25.24 5.68
CA ALA A 563 0.55 25.88 4.79
C ALA A 563 1.29 26.67 3.70
N ILE A 564 0.93 26.47 2.43
CA ILE A 564 1.58 27.09 1.27
C ILE A 564 0.56 27.98 0.54
N ALA A 565 1.02 29.10 -0.02
CA ALA A 565 0.20 29.97 -0.84
C ALA A 565 -0.04 29.38 -2.24
N GLU A 566 -1.29 29.03 -2.56
CA GLU A 566 -1.67 28.55 -3.90
C GLU A 566 -1.73 29.67 -4.95
N HIS A 567 -2.02 30.89 -4.48
CA HIS A 567 -2.15 32.09 -5.29
C HIS A 567 -1.24 33.20 -4.75
N GLU A 568 -0.77 34.06 -5.65
CA GLU A 568 -0.11 35.29 -5.24
C GLU A 568 -1.12 36.32 -4.75
N GLY A 569 -0.70 37.18 -3.82
CA GLY A 569 -1.56 38.22 -3.29
C GLY A 569 -1.03 38.86 -2.03
N LYS A 570 -1.79 39.81 -1.49
CA LYS A 570 -1.45 40.56 -0.29
C LYS A 570 -2.22 40.04 0.91
N ILE A 571 -1.53 39.87 2.04
CA ILE A 571 -2.19 39.44 3.28
C ILE A 571 -3.00 40.59 3.86
N ILE A 572 -4.31 40.37 3.95
CA ILE A 572 -5.23 41.33 4.56
C ILE A 572 -5.23 41.18 6.08
N TYR A 573 -5.28 39.92 6.54
CA TYR A 573 -5.49 39.58 7.94
C TYR A 573 -4.96 38.18 8.24
N THR A 574 -4.41 38.01 9.44
CA THR A 574 -3.88 36.75 9.96
C THR A 574 -4.51 36.49 11.31
N ASP A 575 -5.22 35.38 11.43
CA ASP A 575 -5.72 34.86 12.70
C ASP A 575 -4.92 33.62 13.11
N THR A 576 -5.25 33.10 14.29
CA THR A 576 -4.82 31.79 14.76
C THR A 576 -5.39 30.66 13.92
N ASP A 577 -6.65 30.76 13.47
CA ASP A 577 -7.37 29.68 12.77
C ASP A 577 -7.38 29.82 11.24
N LYS A 578 -7.09 31.01 10.69
CA LYS A 578 -7.12 31.26 9.24
C LYS A 578 -6.23 32.42 8.82
N ILE A 579 -5.83 32.40 7.54
CA ILE A 579 -5.11 33.48 6.87
C ILE A 579 -5.96 33.99 5.71
N ILE A 580 -6.16 35.30 5.61
CA ILE A 580 -6.94 35.94 4.54
C ILE A 580 -5.99 36.66 3.58
N LEU A 581 -6.02 36.25 2.32
CA LEU A 581 -5.19 36.76 1.23
C LEU A 581 -6.08 37.41 0.16
N SER A 582 -5.67 38.57 -0.35
CA SER A 582 -6.31 39.22 -1.50
C SER A 582 -5.43 39.05 -2.74
N GLY A 583 -5.97 38.43 -3.78
CA GLY A 583 -5.30 38.22 -5.06
C GLY A 583 -6.29 38.30 -6.21
N ASN A 584 -5.93 38.95 -7.32
CA ASN A 584 -6.75 39.09 -8.53
C ASN A 584 -8.17 39.67 -8.31
N GLY A 585 -8.38 40.48 -7.26
CA GLY A 585 -9.67 41.08 -6.92
C GLY A 585 -10.52 40.26 -5.94
N ASP A 586 -10.16 38.99 -5.69
CA ASP A 586 -10.87 38.10 -4.77
C ASP A 586 -10.15 37.97 -3.43
N THR A 587 -10.91 37.65 -2.38
CA THR A 587 -10.40 37.32 -1.05
C THR A 587 -10.46 35.82 -0.80
N LEU A 588 -9.31 35.20 -0.59
CA LEU A 588 -9.15 33.78 -0.30
C LEU A 588 -8.90 33.58 1.19
N SER A 589 -9.67 32.69 1.82
CA SER A 589 -9.51 32.30 3.23
C SER A 589 -8.86 30.92 3.31
N ILE A 590 -7.66 30.86 3.88
CA ILE A 590 -6.89 29.64 4.05
C ILE A 590 -7.02 29.18 5.50
N PRO A 591 -7.74 28.07 5.78
CA PRO A 591 -7.91 27.57 7.14
C PRO A 591 -6.64 26.88 7.64
N LEU A 592 -6.20 27.22 8.84
CA LEU A 592 -5.08 26.59 9.53
C LEU A 592 -5.53 25.36 10.33
N VAL A 593 -4.57 24.49 10.64
CA VAL A 593 -4.78 23.32 11.50
C VAL A 593 -4.50 23.70 12.95
N MET A 594 -5.49 23.52 13.84
CA MET A 594 -5.41 23.90 15.25
C MET A 594 -5.61 22.70 16.15
N TYR A 595 -4.61 22.39 16.99
CA TYR A 595 -4.64 21.30 17.98
C TYR A 595 -5.28 20.01 17.46
N GLU A 596 -4.94 19.61 16.23
CA GLU A 596 -5.47 18.39 15.64
C GLU A 596 -4.69 17.18 16.17
N ARG A 597 -5.42 16.13 16.52
CA ARG A 597 -4.84 14.87 16.99
C ARG A 597 -4.24 14.08 15.83
N SER A 598 -3.02 13.57 15.99
CA SER A 598 -2.44 12.57 15.11
C SER A 598 -2.86 11.13 15.46
N ASN A 599 -2.66 10.18 14.54
CA ASN A 599 -2.88 8.75 14.80
C ASN A 599 -2.06 8.22 15.99
N LYS A 600 -0.92 8.86 16.30
CA LYS A 600 -0.03 8.52 17.43
C LYS A 600 -0.25 9.41 18.65
N ASN A 601 -1.37 10.13 18.70
CA ASN A 601 -1.74 11.06 19.78
C ASN A 601 -0.81 12.29 19.88
N THR A 602 0.01 12.59 18.87
CA THR A 602 0.80 13.84 18.84
C THR A 602 -0.08 15.01 18.40
N CYS A 603 0.32 16.22 18.76
CA CYS A 603 -0.37 17.44 18.39
C CYS A 603 0.10 17.98 17.03
N MET A 604 -0.85 18.14 16.10
CA MET A 604 -0.65 18.84 14.84
C MET A 604 -1.23 20.25 14.95
N HIS A 605 -0.38 21.24 14.82
CA HIS A 605 -0.76 22.64 14.96
C HIS A 605 0.08 23.50 14.03
N GLN A 606 -0.59 24.37 13.27
CA GLN A 606 0.03 25.32 12.37
C GLN A 606 0.07 26.71 13.00
N LYS A 607 1.21 27.39 12.86
CA LYS A 607 1.45 28.75 13.35
C LYS A 607 1.73 29.68 12.17
N PRO A 608 0.95 30.75 11.97
CA PRO A 608 1.19 31.70 10.88
C PRO A 608 2.55 32.39 11.08
N GLN A 609 3.34 32.47 10.00
CA GLN A 609 4.64 33.15 9.98
C GLN A 609 4.58 34.54 9.34
N VAL A 610 3.51 34.78 8.58
CA VAL A 610 3.39 35.97 7.76
C VAL A 610 2.72 37.12 8.50
N GLN A 611 3.13 38.35 8.20
CA GLN A 611 2.56 39.57 8.79
C GLN A 611 1.55 40.23 7.84
N ARG A 612 0.64 41.00 8.43
CA ARG A 612 -0.34 41.80 7.69
C ARG A 612 0.35 42.77 6.73
N GLY A 613 -0.15 42.83 5.49
CA GLY A 613 0.34 43.74 4.47
C GLY A 613 1.48 43.20 3.61
N ASN A 614 2.05 42.04 3.93
CA ASN A 614 3.07 41.41 3.09
C ASN A 614 2.47 40.89 1.78
N CYS A 615 3.21 41.08 0.69
CA CYS A 615 2.92 40.47 -0.60
C CYS A 615 3.55 39.08 -0.66
N ILE A 616 2.73 38.10 -0.99
CA ILE A 616 3.08 36.68 -1.02
C ILE A 616 3.07 36.19 -2.46
N LYS A 617 4.08 35.39 -2.81
CA LYS A 617 4.15 34.70 -4.09
C LYS A 617 3.53 33.31 -3.99
N LYS A 618 3.01 32.81 -5.11
CA LYS A 618 2.61 31.40 -5.23
C LYS A 618 3.77 30.48 -4.83
N GLY A 619 3.49 29.48 -3.99
CA GLY A 619 4.46 28.52 -3.47
C GLY A 619 5.21 28.96 -2.21
N GLN A 620 4.99 30.19 -1.71
CA GLN A 620 5.59 30.66 -0.47
C GLN A 620 4.88 30.07 0.75
N ILE A 621 5.64 29.81 1.81
CA ILE A 621 5.14 29.25 3.07
C ILE A 621 4.45 30.35 3.88
N LEU A 622 3.22 30.06 4.31
CA LEU A 622 2.35 30.96 5.05
C LEU A 622 2.36 30.66 6.56
N ALA A 623 2.38 29.37 6.91
CA ALA A 623 2.37 28.90 8.29
C ALA A 623 3.27 27.66 8.44
N ASP A 624 4.04 27.65 9.51
CA ASP A 624 4.79 26.47 9.92
C ASP A 624 3.86 25.47 10.58
N GLY A 625 4.07 24.19 10.33
CA GLY A 625 3.37 23.09 10.98
C GLY A 625 4.08 22.50 12.20
N ALA A 626 3.64 21.31 12.62
CA ALA A 626 4.29 20.55 13.67
C ALA A 626 5.71 20.14 13.26
N ALA A 627 6.69 20.33 14.16
CA ALA A 627 8.11 20.03 13.89
C ALA A 627 8.67 20.75 12.65
N THR A 628 8.26 22.00 12.42
CA THR A 628 8.85 22.87 11.39
C THR A 628 9.07 24.29 11.90
N VAL A 629 10.11 24.96 11.40
CA VAL A 629 10.40 26.39 11.66
C VAL A 629 10.89 27.05 10.39
N GLY A 630 10.28 28.16 9.97
CA GLY A 630 10.65 28.87 8.76
C GLY A 630 10.66 27.98 7.53
N GLY A 631 9.75 26.99 7.48
CA GLY A 631 9.68 26.02 6.40
C GLY A 631 10.70 24.89 6.38
N GLU A 632 11.54 24.76 7.41
CA GLU A 632 12.51 23.66 7.53
C GLU A 632 12.02 22.64 8.56
N LEU A 633 12.36 21.37 8.33
CA LEU A 633 12.08 20.28 9.26
C LEU A 633 12.93 20.41 10.53
N THR A 634 12.29 20.30 11.69
CA THR A 634 12.92 20.43 13.01
C THR A 634 12.44 19.34 13.95
N LEU A 635 13.21 18.25 14.05
CA LEU A 635 12.85 17.07 14.84
C LEU A 635 13.26 17.16 16.32
N GLY A 636 14.06 18.16 16.71
CA GLY A 636 14.63 18.25 18.04
C GLY A 636 15.12 19.65 18.42
N LYS A 637 16.17 19.71 19.24
CA LYS A 637 16.75 20.92 19.82
C LYS A 637 18.27 20.90 19.74
N ASN A 638 18.89 22.07 19.65
CA ASN A 638 20.33 22.20 19.76
C ASN A 638 20.70 22.23 21.25
N LEU A 639 21.60 21.34 21.66
CA LEU A 639 22.08 21.26 23.04
C LEU A 639 23.59 21.46 23.09
N LEU A 640 24.06 22.06 24.19
CA LEU A 640 25.48 22.01 24.55
C LEU A 640 25.76 20.65 25.19
N VAL A 641 26.61 19.86 24.55
CA VAL A 641 26.96 18.50 24.97
C VAL A 641 28.44 18.45 25.32
N ALA A 642 28.79 17.78 26.42
CA ALA A 642 30.16 17.47 26.80
C ALA A 642 30.38 15.95 26.74
N TYR A 643 31.43 15.52 26.06
CA TYR A 643 31.82 14.11 25.99
C TYR A 643 32.83 13.79 27.10
N MET A 644 32.32 13.39 28.27
CA MET A 644 33.15 12.93 29.39
C MET A 644 32.37 11.93 30.26
N PRO A 645 33.02 10.94 30.88
CA PRO A 645 32.38 10.15 31.93
C PRO A 645 32.09 11.05 33.13
N TRP A 646 30.87 10.99 33.68
CA TRP A 646 30.44 11.80 34.82
C TRP A 646 29.90 10.92 35.93
N GLU A 647 30.73 10.62 36.92
CA GLU A 647 30.37 9.88 38.15
C GLU A 647 29.64 8.55 37.93
N GLY A 648 29.78 7.96 36.73
CA GLY A 648 29.09 6.73 36.35
C GLY A 648 27.61 6.91 35.97
N TYR A 649 27.03 8.12 36.05
CA TYR A 649 25.63 8.35 35.65
C TYR A 649 25.38 8.16 34.16
N ASN A 650 26.41 8.34 33.34
CA ASN A 650 26.39 8.09 31.91
C ASN A 650 27.11 6.77 31.55
N SER A 651 27.02 5.75 32.40
CA SER A 651 27.51 4.41 32.08
C SER A 651 26.73 3.81 30.91
N GLU A 652 27.43 3.10 30.03
CA GLU A 652 26.86 2.50 28.80
C GLU A 652 26.24 3.56 27.88
N ASP A 653 24.93 3.50 27.64
CA ASP A 653 24.18 4.41 26.76
C ASP A 653 23.33 5.42 27.56
N ALA A 654 23.52 5.52 28.88
CA ALA A 654 22.79 6.46 29.72
C ALA A 654 23.19 7.92 29.42
N VAL A 655 22.20 8.82 29.37
CA VAL A 655 22.40 10.24 29.11
C VAL A 655 22.06 11.04 30.37
N LEU A 656 23.05 11.73 30.92
CA LEU A 656 22.85 12.70 31.99
C LEU A 656 22.34 14.02 31.40
N ILE A 657 21.20 14.50 31.89
CA ILE A 657 20.57 15.75 31.42
C ILE A 657 20.60 16.82 32.51
N SER A 658 20.69 18.08 32.08
CA SER A 658 20.54 19.23 32.99
C SER A 658 19.08 19.46 33.32
N GLU A 659 18.78 19.76 34.59
CA GLU A 659 17.43 20.17 35.04
C GLU A 659 16.90 21.41 34.31
N ARG A 660 17.80 22.24 33.73
CA ARG A 660 17.43 23.36 32.87
C ARG A 660 16.53 22.94 31.71
N LEU A 661 16.68 21.72 31.20
CA LEU A 661 15.83 21.20 30.11
C LEU A 661 14.37 21.05 30.54
N VAL A 662 14.14 20.76 31.83
CA VAL A 662 12.81 20.61 32.43
C VAL A 662 12.23 21.99 32.74
N TYR A 663 12.95 22.83 33.50
CA TYR A 663 12.47 24.17 33.86
C TYR A 663 12.28 25.11 32.66
N GLY A 664 13.03 24.90 31.59
CA GLY A 664 12.94 25.67 30.35
C GLY A 664 11.94 25.13 29.32
N ASP A 665 11.20 24.06 29.63
CA ASP A 665 10.26 23.39 28.72
C ASP A 665 10.88 23.03 27.34
N ILE A 666 12.17 22.66 27.33
CA ILE A 666 12.92 22.50 26.07
C ILE A 666 12.43 21.27 25.30
N TYR A 667 12.18 20.16 26.01
CA TYR A 667 11.66 18.91 25.45
C TYR A 667 10.19 18.65 25.85
N THR A 668 9.39 19.70 25.99
CA THR A 668 7.95 19.58 26.31
C THR A 668 7.13 19.42 25.02
N SER A 669 6.31 18.37 24.93
CA SER A 669 5.40 18.06 23.81
C SER A 669 3.95 17.94 24.26
N PHE A 670 3.01 18.28 23.38
CA PHE A 670 1.57 18.13 23.65
C PHE A 670 1.04 16.81 23.09
N HIS A 671 0.27 16.09 23.90
CA HIS A 671 -0.36 14.84 23.49
C HIS A 671 -1.88 14.92 23.58
N ILE A 672 -2.57 14.56 22.50
CA ILE A 672 -4.03 14.61 22.43
C ILE A 672 -4.61 13.20 22.41
N ARG A 673 -5.28 12.83 23.50
CA ARG A 673 -5.94 11.53 23.66
C ARG A 673 -7.44 11.64 23.37
N LYS A 674 -7.96 10.71 22.59
CA LYS A 674 -9.39 10.56 22.29
C LYS A 674 -9.96 9.48 23.22
N TYR A 675 -10.99 9.83 23.96
CA TYR A 675 -11.82 8.91 24.73
C TYR A 675 -13.21 8.87 24.12
N GLU A 676 -13.80 7.68 23.99
CA GLU A 676 -15.10 7.53 23.36
C GLU A 676 -16.00 6.58 24.15
N ILE A 677 -17.29 6.88 24.14
CA ILE A 677 -18.34 6.02 24.69
C ILE A 677 -19.54 6.05 23.74
N GLN A 678 -20.19 4.90 23.59
CA GLN A 678 -21.38 4.74 22.79
C GLN A 678 -22.55 4.30 23.67
N THR A 679 -23.75 4.78 23.34
CA THR A 679 -25.00 4.29 23.92
C THR A 679 -25.56 3.12 23.11
N HIS A 680 -26.03 2.12 23.86
CA HIS A 680 -26.66 0.94 23.28
C HIS A 680 -28.08 0.76 23.81
N VAL A 681 -28.90 0.06 23.03
CA VAL A 681 -30.19 -0.44 23.51
C VAL A 681 -29.96 -1.81 24.14
N THR A 682 -30.15 -1.89 25.45
CA THR A 682 -30.13 -3.17 26.17
C THR A 682 -31.52 -3.82 26.09
N SER A 683 -31.62 -5.10 26.44
CA SER A 683 -32.92 -5.79 26.55
C SER A 683 -33.88 -5.14 27.55
N GLN A 684 -33.36 -4.32 28.48
CA GLN A 684 -34.12 -3.65 29.54
C GLN A 684 -34.42 -2.17 29.22
N GLY A 685 -33.98 -1.67 28.06
CA GLY A 685 -34.19 -0.30 27.63
C GLY A 685 -32.91 0.37 27.11
N PRO A 686 -33.03 1.58 26.56
CA PRO A 686 -31.90 2.35 26.06
C PRO A 686 -31.05 2.89 27.20
N GLU A 687 -29.73 2.84 27.01
CA GLU A 687 -28.79 3.60 27.84
C GLU A 687 -29.05 5.12 27.69
N ARG A 688 -28.89 5.85 28.80
CA ARG A 688 -29.11 7.31 28.85
C ARG A 688 -27.85 8.03 29.30
N ILE A 689 -27.55 9.14 28.64
CA ILE A 689 -26.51 10.09 29.06
C ILE A 689 -27.18 11.13 29.96
N THR A 690 -26.65 11.31 31.17
CA THR A 690 -27.20 12.23 32.17
C THR A 690 -26.15 12.61 33.21
N ASN A 691 -26.31 13.80 33.80
CA ASN A 691 -25.54 14.23 34.97
C ASN A 691 -26.11 13.65 36.28
N GLU A 692 -27.38 13.27 36.29
CA GLU A 692 -28.06 12.73 37.48
C GLU A 692 -27.69 11.26 37.69
N ILE A 693 -26.52 11.00 38.27
CA ILE A 693 -26.04 9.66 38.55
C ILE A 693 -26.19 9.34 40.04
N PRO A 694 -27.03 8.35 40.42
CA PRO A 694 -27.22 8.01 41.81
C PRO A 694 -25.94 7.40 42.41
N HIS A 695 -25.72 7.62 43.71
CA HIS A 695 -24.63 7.05 44.50
C HIS A 695 -23.21 7.57 44.22
N LEU A 696 -23.04 8.60 43.39
CA LEU A 696 -21.76 9.28 43.19
C LEU A 696 -21.66 10.57 44.00
N GLU A 697 -20.46 10.88 44.47
CA GLU A 697 -20.17 12.13 45.14
C GLU A 697 -20.27 13.31 44.16
N ALA A 698 -20.83 14.42 44.64
CA ALA A 698 -20.95 15.65 43.85
C ALA A 698 -19.60 16.16 43.32
N TYR A 699 -18.50 15.86 44.02
CA TYR A 699 -17.15 16.20 43.58
C TYR A 699 -16.79 15.57 42.23
N LEU A 700 -17.15 14.31 41.97
CA LEU A 700 -16.83 13.62 40.71
C LEU A 700 -17.64 14.14 39.53
N LEU A 701 -18.81 14.74 39.80
CA LEU A 701 -19.71 15.31 38.80
C LEU A 701 -19.43 16.79 38.51
N ARG A 702 -18.50 17.43 39.25
CA ARG A 702 -18.22 18.88 39.18
C ARG A 702 -17.86 19.38 37.77
N ASN A 703 -17.28 18.52 36.96
CA ASN A 703 -16.80 18.85 35.62
C ASN A 703 -17.85 18.62 34.52
N LEU A 704 -19.01 18.03 34.83
CA LEU A 704 -20.07 17.71 33.87
C LEU A 704 -21.04 18.88 33.67
N ASP A 705 -21.53 19.02 32.45
CA ASP A 705 -22.59 19.94 32.07
C ASP A 705 -23.99 19.40 32.45
N LYS A 706 -25.05 20.13 32.08
CA LYS A 706 -26.43 19.71 32.35
C LYS A 706 -26.83 18.40 31.65
N ASN A 707 -26.16 18.04 30.56
CA ASN A 707 -26.42 16.82 29.81
C ASN A 707 -25.65 15.62 30.38
N GLY A 708 -24.68 15.84 31.27
CA GLY A 708 -23.80 14.81 31.80
C GLY A 708 -22.51 14.62 31.00
N ILE A 709 -22.08 15.64 30.26
CA ILE A 709 -20.87 15.61 29.44
C ILE A 709 -19.86 16.60 30.00
N VAL A 710 -18.58 16.25 30.03
CA VAL A 710 -17.55 17.13 30.55
C VAL A 710 -17.49 18.48 29.82
N MET A 711 -17.40 19.56 30.58
CA MET A 711 -17.31 20.93 30.04
C MET A 711 -15.97 21.17 29.34
N LEU A 712 -16.01 21.92 28.23
CA LEU A 712 -14.81 22.34 27.51
C LEU A 712 -13.91 23.22 28.40
N GLY A 713 -12.61 22.96 28.35
CA GLY A 713 -11.61 23.69 29.13
C GLY A 713 -11.42 23.20 30.56
N SER A 714 -12.24 22.24 31.04
CA SER A 714 -12.08 21.62 32.36
C SER A 714 -10.74 20.89 32.48
N TRP A 715 -10.12 20.99 33.65
CA TRP A 715 -8.98 20.17 34.05
C TRP A 715 -9.50 18.88 34.68
N VAL A 716 -9.06 17.74 34.14
CA VAL A 716 -9.52 16.41 34.56
C VAL A 716 -8.34 15.55 34.99
N GLU A 717 -8.56 14.79 36.05
CA GLU A 717 -7.59 13.88 36.63
C GLU A 717 -8.08 12.43 36.59
N THR A 718 -7.19 11.51 36.94
CA THR A 718 -7.49 10.08 36.95
C THR A 718 -8.73 9.81 37.82
N GLY A 719 -9.72 9.11 37.27
CA GLY A 719 -10.97 8.78 37.96
C GLY A 719 -12.10 9.81 37.78
N ASP A 720 -11.81 11.02 37.31
CA ASP A 720 -12.86 12.00 36.99
C ASP A 720 -13.78 11.47 35.87
N ILE A 721 -15.05 11.84 35.93
CA ILE A 721 -16.07 11.41 34.97
C ILE A 721 -16.06 12.35 33.77
N LEU A 722 -15.90 11.78 32.58
CA LEU A 722 -15.93 12.50 31.31
C LEU A 722 -17.33 12.52 30.70
N VAL A 723 -18.05 11.41 30.80
CA VAL A 723 -19.43 11.27 30.32
C VAL A 723 -20.22 10.41 31.30
N GLY A 724 -21.28 10.99 31.83
CA GLY A 724 -22.24 10.32 32.67
C GLY A 724 -23.16 9.42 31.86
N LYS A 725 -23.14 8.11 32.13
CA LYS A 725 -23.95 7.12 31.42
C LYS A 725 -24.60 6.15 32.40
N LEU A 726 -25.90 5.95 32.22
CA LEU A 726 -26.72 5.00 32.97
C LEU A 726 -27.23 3.88 32.08
N THR A 727 -27.00 2.65 32.54
CA THR A 727 -27.58 1.43 31.96
C THR A 727 -28.79 0.99 32.78
N PRO A 728 -29.98 0.79 32.18
CA PRO A 728 -31.11 0.24 32.91
C PRO A 728 -30.84 -1.22 33.31
N GLN A 729 -31.18 -1.58 34.56
CA GLN A 729 -31.00 -2.94 35.09
C GLN A 729 -32.31 -3.40 35.74
N MET A 730 -32.67 -4.69 35.56
CA MET A 730 -33.77 -5.26 36.34
C MET A 730 -33.39 -5.30 37.81
N ALA A 731 -34.19 -4.65 38.65
CA ALA A 731 -34.15 -4.83 40.09
C ALA A 731 -34.64 -6.25 40.43
N LYS A 732 -33.73 -7.23 40.45
CA LYS A 732 -33.96 -8.50 41.14
C LYS A 732 -33.37 -8.40 42.53
N GLU A 733 -34.22 -8.21 43.53
CA GLU A 733 -33.79 -8.22 44.94
C GLU A 733 -32.99 -9.50 45.28
N SER A 734 -33.28 -10.62 44.60
CA SER A 734 -32.63 -11.91 44.78
C SER A 734 -31.14 -11.97 44.42
N SER A 735 -30.60 -11.02 43.64
CA SER A 735 -29.19 -11.04 43.21
C SER A 735 -28.21 -10.41 44.19
N TYR A 736 -28.70 -9.67 45.18
CA TYR A 736 -27.86 -9.04 46.20
C TYR A 736 -27.61 -9.98 47.37
N ALA A 737 -26.39 -9.93 47.91
CA ALA A 737 -26.02 -10.64 49.12
C ALA A 737 -26.94 -10.22 50.29
N PRO A 738 -27.28 -11.13 51.22
CA PRO A 738 -28.16 -10.82 52.34
C PRO A 738 -27.63 -9.66 53.22
N GLU A 739 -26.31 -9.49 53.33
CA GLU A 739 -25.65 -8.38 54.01
C GLU A 739 -25.97 -7.02 53.35
N ASP A 740 -25.93 -6.95 52.01
CA ASP A 740 -26.26 -5.75 51.23
C ASP A 740 -27.74 -5.39 51.36
N ARG A 741 -28.63 -6.39 51.46
CA ARG A 741 -30.07 -6.14 51.67
C ARG A 741 -30.34 -5.56 53.05
N LEU A 742 -29.68 -6.10 54.08
CA LEU A 742 -29.79 -5.61 55.45
C LEU A 742 -29.28 -4.16 55.55
N LEU A 743 -28.11 -3.87 54.99
CA LEU A 743 -27.54 -2.51 54.96
C LEU A 743 -28.48 -1.50 54.28
N ARG A 744 -29.07 -1.87 53.15
CA ARG A 744 -30.04 -1.01 52.44
C ARG A 744 -31.31 -0.78 53.23
N ALA A 745 -31.82 -1.80 53.92
CA ALA A 745 -33.00 -1.69 54.77
C ALA A 745 -32.76 -0.76 55.98
N ILE A 746 -31.56 -0.81 56.58
CA ILE A 746 -31.16 0.08 57.68
C ILE A 746 -30.98 1.52 57.20
N LEU A 747 -30.37 1.72 56.02
CA LEU A 747 -30.06 3.05 55.49
C LEU A 747 -31.20 3.68 54.66
N GLY A 748 -32.31 2.97 54.44
CA GLY A 748 -33.43 3.45 53.64
C GLY A 748 -33.11 3.67 52.14
N ILE A 749 -32.06 3.01 51.62
CA ILE A 749 -31.59 3.21 50.24
C ILE A 749 -32.47 2.40 49.28
N GLN A 750 -33.23 3.08 48.42
CA GLN A 750 -34.04 2.44 47.38
C GLN A 750 -33.15 1.69 46.38
N VAL A 751 -33.65 0.56 45.85
CA VAL A 751 -32.96 -0.22 44.83
C VAL A 751 -32.87 0.61 43.54
N SER A 752 -31.66 0.96 43.11
CA SER A 752 -31.47 1.67 41.86
C SER A 752 -31.91 0.79 40.68
N THR A 753 -32.77 1.33 39.82
CA THR A 753 -33.21 0.69 38.57
C THR A 753 -32.18 0.83 37.44
N SER A 754 -31.05 1.48 37.72
CA SER A 754 -29.97 1.71 36.78
C SER A 754 -28.60 1.48 37.44
N LYS A 755 -27.66 1.03 36.61
CA LYS A 755 -26.25 0.85 36.93
C LYS A 755 -25.42 1.94 36.25
N GLU A 756 -24.46 2.48 36.98
CA GLU A 756 -23.47 3.42 36.45
C GLU A 756 -22.55 2.71 35.45
N THR A 757 -22.46 3.24 34.22
CA THR A 757 -21.51 2.82 33.17
C THR A 757 -20.82 4.02 32.53
N CYS A 758 -20.48 5.01 33.36
CA CYS A 758 -19.85 6.26 32.95
C CYS A 758 -18.47 6.07 32.30
N LEU A 759 -18.12 6.99 31.41
CA LEU A 759 -16.76 7.12 30.89
C LEU A 759 -15.91 7.85 31.93
N LYS A 760 -15.00 7.14 32.59
CA LYS A 760 -14.03 7.72 33.54
C LYS A 760 -12.65 7.83 32.90
N LEU A 761 -11.88 8.84 33.31
CA LEU A 761 -10.49 8.97 32.84
C LEU A 761 -9.63 7.83 33.43
N PRO A 762 -8.91 7.05 32.60
CA PRO A 762 -8.13 5.92 33.08
C PRO A 762 -6.89 6.37 33.86
N ILE A 763 -6.28 5.39 34.55
CA ILE A 763 -5.09 5.59 35.40
C ILE A 763 -3.95 6.22 34.60
N GLY A 764 -3.33 7.26 35.18
CA GLY A 764 -2.24 8.01 34.56
C GLY A 764 -2.71 9.08 33.57
N GLY A 765 -4.01 9.22 33.37
CA GLY A 765 -4.60 10.33 32.63
C GLY A 765 -4.68 11.59 33.49
N ARG A 766 -4.18 12.71 32.98
CA ARG A 766 -4.47 14.07 33.44
C ARG A 766 -4.40 15.03 32.27
N GLY A 767 -5.14 16.13 32.30
CA GLY A 767 -5.00 17.17 31.27
C GLY A 767 -6.24 18.03 31.13
N ARG A 768 -6.26 18.82 30.04
CA ARG A 768 -7.34 19.76 29.75
C ARG A 768 -8.22 19.25 28.63
N VAL A 769 -9.54 19.32 28.82
CA VAL A 769 -10.51 18.99 27.78
C VAL A 769 -10.48 20.07 26.70
N ILE A 770 -10.11 19.71 25.48
CA ILE A 770 -9.97 20.65 24.35
C ILE A 770 -11.15 20.62 23.39
N ASP A 771 -11.78 19.46 23.20
CA ASP A 771 -12.92 19.31 22.30
C ASP A 771 -13.82 18.16 22.77
N VAL A 772 -15.11 18.29 22.50
CA VAL A 772 -16.14 17.31 22.82
C VAL A 772 -17.11 17.24 21.66
N ARG A 773 -17.33 16.04 21.13
CA ARG A 773 -18.22 15.81 19.98
C ARG A 773 -19.28 14.79 20.32
N TRP A 774 -20.52 15.18 20.12
CA TRP A 774 -21.69 14.32 20.26
C TRP A 774 -22.25 14.02 18.88
N ILE A 775 -22.11 12.77 18.45
CA ILE A 775 -22.49 12.29 17.11
C ILE A 775 -23.71 11.39 17.27
N GLN A 776 -24.81 11.77 16.63
CA GLN A 776 -26.02 10.95 16.55
C GLN A 776 -26.09 10.30 15.18
N LYS A 777 -25.94 8.97 15.11
CA LYS A 777 -26.09 8.24 13.84
C LYS A 777 -27.56 8.04 13.56
N LYS A 778 -28.12 8.83 12.64
CA LYS A 778 -29.47 8.61 12.10
C LYS A 778 -29.48 7.30 11.30
N ARG A 779 -29.93 6.20 11.91
CA ARG A 779 -30.41 5.02 11.19
C ARG A 779 -31.93 5.09 11.15
N GLY A 780 -32.58 4.54 10.14
CA GLY A 780 -34.06 4.51 10.03
C GLY A 780 -34.78 3.70 11.13
N SER A 781 -34.11 3.38 12.24
CA SER A 781 -34.66 2.71 13.42
C SER A 781 -35.20 3.70 14.45
N SER A 782 -36.12 3.27 15.31
CA SER A 782 -36.73 4.09 16.37
C SER A 782 -35.76 4.60 17.43
N TYR A 783 -34.54 4.04 17.52
CA TYR A 783 -33.46 4.53 18.38
C TYR A 783 -32.18 4.73 17.56
N ASN A 784 -31.56 5.89 17.74
CA ASN A 784 -30.30 6.26 17.11
C ASN A 784 -29.18 6.13 18.16
N PRO A 785 -28.17 5.27 17.95
CA PRO A 785 -27.05 5.20 18.88
C PRO A 785 -26.30 6.53 18.89
N GLU A 786 -26.00 6.99 20.09
CA GLU A 786 -25.26 8.21 20.33
C GLU A 786 -23.82 7.85 20.65
N MET A 787 -22.89 8.60 20.06
CA MET A 787 -21.47 8.44 20.31
C MET A 787 -20.91 9.76 20.79
N ILE A 788 -20.32 9.76 21.99
CA ILE A 788 -19.65 10.93 22.54
C ILE A 788 -18.14 10.68 22.51
N ARG A 789 -17.41 11.68 22.03
CA ARG A 789 -15.95 11.71 21.96
C ARG A 789 -15.44 12.89 22.75
N VAL A 790 -14.49 12.64 23.63
CA VAL A 790 -13.82 13.65 24.45
C VAL A 790 -12.34 13.65 24.10
N TYR A 791 -11.82 14.82 23.74
CA TYR A 791 -10.41 15.03 23.42
C TYR A 791 -9.74 15.76 24.57
N ILE A 792 -8.66 15.18 25.10
CA ILE A 792 -7.92 15.71 26.24
C ILE A 792 -6.48 15.94 25.80
N SER A 793 -6.00 17.17 25.98
CA SER A 793 -4.60 17.54 25.81
C SER A 793 -3.85 17.37 27.13
N GLN A 794 -2.72 16.68 27.07
CA GLN A 794 -1.80 16.45 28.19
C GLN A 794 -0.48 17.16 27.95
#